data_AF-A0A222X910-F1
#
_entry.id   AF-A0A222X910-F1
#
_cell.length_a   1.000
_cell.length_b   1.000
_cell.length_c   1.000
_cell.angle_alpha   90.00
_cell.angle_beta   90.00
_cell.angle_gamma   90.00
#
_symmetry.space_group_name_H-M   'P 1'
#
loop_
_entity.id
_entity.type
_entity.pdbx_description
1 polymer ?
#
loop_
_entity_poly.entity_id
_entity_poly.type
_entity_poly.pdbx_seq_one_letter_code
_entity_poly.pdbx_strand_id
1 'polypeptide(L)'
;MQGVRPRGGRRRAARAGRGRRPDVRHPVGGTVRAAVPAHGPARRGRAARVGRPGGGAVNGLPDGFSPRPYPEIVRDTLTTLTGGTVREVVTVPAGDLVVLDSLRDRPIRRVSHLQGVVEVTRPLRDVNGDLVRDAQGRTVEEQVPVPYRFTDADFEVVATGREGVERDAIRFRPTGRRPPTGSTVVVNYYPSQSRPAPVTDLSVGSVARTLLESVARELALVELGLDAVYRSAFLETAQGTSLDKVVALVGVARRPGGVPTARVRFTRAAGSTGRITVPVGTVVSDAQANRYATTVPLVLEVGEDSREVLAAALSPATAAVEAGALDRLEVLIAGVGAVTNESPAAAAGGPEPDDDLRRRARGALAVAARGTLDALRHGVANLEGVQDVTVTEFPQGLPGEVLLSVSYDGEPTPDLLARVVARVDDLRPAGVRVTLGRTQPQPAQVTATLVLAGSGVGGAELQSLQSALEERVAAIVGALPPGGTARAAQLSAAALSDPRIVDATFGLDTGAGPQPSVTAPTGHVLSVVRPFTHLVSTESGTGPGATVEVDALVPVHLAPGVTAGQAEQAMSLAARSWAAGLGPGTQISVDAFVAAVRDDTRYAVVRAHVALTTEAEGRFLRLADGLGTHALGAQDSARIRSVALDVREGGV
;
A
#
# COMPACT_ATOMS: atom_id res chain seq x y z
N MET A 1 -29.14 48.88 -45.12
CA MET A 1 -27.83 48.56 -45.75
C MET A 1 -27.70 47.03 -45.77
N GLN A 2 -28.08 46.42 -46.90
CA GLN A 2 -27.20 45.62 -47.77
C GLN A 2 -26.53 44.43 -47.03
N GLY A 3 -26.83 43.15 -47.24
CA GLY A 3 -27.59 42.45 -48.28
C GLY A 3 -26.69 41.91 -49.40
N VAL A 4 -26.79 40.59 -49.66
CA VAL A 4 -26.44 39.84 -50.91
C VAL A 4 -24.96 39.36 -51.02
N ARG A 5 -24.63 38.06 -50.84
CA ARG A 5 -24.56 36.91 -51.82
C ARG A 5 -23.63 37.12 -53.04
N PRO A 6 -22.93 36.07 -53.54
CA PRO A 6 -23.50 35.19 -54.59
C PRO A 6 -23.38 33.68 -54.27
N ARG A 7 -24.41 32.84 -54.50
CA ARG A 7 -24.76 32.09 -55.75
C ARG A 7 -23.78 30.94 -56.02
N GLY A 8 -24.20 29.67 -56.01
CA GLY A 8 -25.02 29.02 -57.06
C GLY A 8 -24.08 28.20 -57.97
N GLY A 9 -24.36 27.01 -58.50
CA GLY A 9 -25.53 26.16 -58.54
C GLY A 9 -25.12 24.77 -59.10
N ARG A 10 -26.12 23.92 -59.30
CA ARG A 10 -26.05 22.46 -59.48
C ARG A 10 -25.76 22.01 -60.93
N ARG A 11 -25.58 20.67 -61.09
CA ARG A 11 -25.81 19.77 -62.26
C ARG A 11 -24.67 19.74 -63.30
N ARG A 12 -24.34 18.66 -64.03
CA ARG A 12 -24.69 17.22 -64.12
C ARG A 12 -23.78 16.63 -65.22
N ALA A 13 -23.34 15.37 -65.12
CA ALA A 13 -23.14 14.40 -66.24
C ALA A 13 -22.62 13.07 -65.64
N ALA A 14 -23.37 11.97 -65.58
CA ALA A 14 -23.79 11.02 -66.63
C ALA A 14 -22.75 9.94 -67.00
N ARG A 15 -22.84 8.79 -66.28
CA ARG A 15 -22.93 7.37 -66.73
C ARG A 15 -22.11 6.89 -67.96
N ALA A 16 -21.29 5.83 -67.81
CA ALA A 16 -21.59 4.43 -68.22
C ALA A 16 -20.34 3.53 -68.53
N GLY A 17 -20.38 2.28 -68.01
CA GLY A 17 -19.82 1.04 -68.61
C GLY A 17 -18.39 0.66 -68.21
N ARG A 18 -17.95 -0.62 -68.17
CA ARG A 18 -18.54 -1.97 -68.25
C ARG A 18 -17.36 -2.96 -68.11
N GLY A 19 -17.56 -4.17 -67.56
CA GLY A 19 -16.61 -5.30 -67.66
C GLY A 19 -16.57 -6.20 -66.41
N ARG A 20 -17.59 -7.03 -66.13
CA ARG A 20 -17.76 -8.45 -66.54
C ARG A 20 -16.63 -9.42 -66.13
N ARG A 21 -16.94 -10.25 -65.13
CA ARG A 21 -16.36 -11.57 -64.85
C ARG A 21 -17.00 -12.65 -65.75
N PRO A 22 -16.31 -13.76 -66.07
CA PRO A 22 -16.93 -14.95 -66.64
C PRO A 22 -17.35 -15.96 -65.56
N ASP A 23 -18.21 -16.88 -65.98
CA ASP A 23 -19.08 -17.78 -65.20
C ASP A 23 -19.14 -19.11 -65.95
N VAL A 24 -18.86 -20.28 -65.33
CA VAL A 24 -19.26 -21.63 -65.83
C VAL A 24 -19.34 -22.69 -64.69
N ARG A 25 -20.58 -22.99 -64.27
CA ARG A 25 -21.34 -24.26 -64.03
C ARG A 25 -20.71 -25.62 -63.58
N HIS A 26 -21.26 -26.13 -62.43
CA HIS A 26 -21.88 -27.45 -62.05
C HIS A 26 -21.12 -28.81 -62.16
N PRO A 27 -21.47 -29.92 -61.43
CA PRO A 27 -22.76 -30.29 -60.80
C PRO A 27 -22.80 -31.07 -59.42
N VAL A 28 -24.03 -31.14 -58.89
CA VAL A 28 -24.79 -32.13 -58.08
C VAL A 28 -24.13 -33.42 -57.48
N GLY A 29 -24.35 -33.63 -56.17
CA GLY A 29 -24.92 -34.88 -55.60
C GLY A 29 -23.98 -35.97 -55.05
N GLY A 30 -24.10 -36.28 -53.75
CA GLY A 30 -23.55 -37.51 -53.15
C GLY A 30 -23.47 -37.49 -51.62
N THR A 31 -24.41 -38.16 -50.95
CA THR A 31 -24.43 -38.51 -49.52
C THR A 31 -23.35 -39.54 -49.17
N VAL A 32 -22.74 -39.47 -47.97
CA VAL A 32 -22.45 -40.61 -47.05
C VAL A 32 -21.98 -40.09 -45.68
N ARG A 33 -22.54 -40.69 -44.62
CA ARG A 33 -22.28 -40.51 -43.17
C ARG A 33 -20.86 -40.93 -42.75
N ALA A 34 -20.28 -40.29 -41.73
CA ALA A 34 -19.50 -40.96 -40.67
C ALA A 34 -19.30 -40.04 -39.44
N ALA A 35 -19.14 -40.68 -38.28
CA ALA A 35 -19.37 -40.16 -36.93
C ALA A 35 -18.36 -39.11 -36.40
N VAL A 36 -18.86 -38.22 -35.55
CA VAL A 36 -18.06 -37.39 -34.63
C VAL A 36 -17.99 -38.12 -33.28
N PRO A 37 -16.81 -38.45 -32.73
CA PRO A 37 -16.72 -38.91 -31.36
C PRO A 37 -16.70 -37.71 -30.40
N ALA A 38 -17.49 -37.84 -29.33
CA ALA A 38 -17.49 -36.94 -28.18
C ALA A 38 -16.14 -37.01 -27.42
N HIS A 39 -15.64 -35.88 -26.96
CA HIS A 39 -14.57 -35.81 -25.97
C HIS A 39 -15.06 -35.10 -24.71
N GLY A 40 -15.04 -35.85 -23.61
CA GLY A 40 -15.38 -35.41 -22.25
C GLY A 40 -14.28 -34.57 -21.59
N PRO A 41 -14.48 -34.18 -20.32
CA PRO A 41 -13.79 -33.05 -19.71
C PRO A 41 -12.38 -33.42 -19.22
N ALA A 42 -11.39 -32.60 -19.58
CA ALA A 42 -10.01 -32.76 -19.14
C ALA A 42 -9.79 -32.22 -17.70
N ARG A 43 -9.15 -33.06 -16.88
CA ARG A 43 -8.81 -32.85 -15.48
C ARG A 43 -7.82 -31.68 -15.29
N ARG A 44 -8.01 -30.94 -14.19
CA ARG A 44 -7.05 -29.97 -13.62
C ARG A 44 -5.72 -30.65 -13.28
N GLY A 45 -4.67 -30.32 -14.02
CA GLY A 45 -3.27 -30.64 -13.70
C GLY A 45 -2.55 -29.40 -13.15
N ARG A 46 -2.01 -29.54 -11.94
CA ARG A 46 -1.23 -28.55 -11.19
C ARG A 46 0.11 -28.33 -11.89
N ALA A 47 0.38 -27.14 -12.46
CA ALA A 47 1.66 -26.82 -13.06
C ALA A 47 2.67 -26.41 -11.97
N ALA A 48 3.65 -27.26 -11.71
CA ALA A 48 4.79 -26.98 -10.87
C ALA A 48 5.77 -26.02 -11.58
N ARG A 49 6.21 -24.98 -10.87
CA ARG A 49 7.35 -24.14 -11.26
C ARG A 49 8.61 -25.01 -11.32
N VAL A 50 9.14 -25.22 -12.53
CA VAL A 50 10.51 -25.70 -12.74
C VAL A 50 11.31 -24.50 -13.24
N GLY A 51 12.16 -23.97 -12.36
CA GLY A 51 13.18 -22.98 -12.74
C GLY A 51 14.24 -23.66 -13.61
N ARG A 52 14.57 -23.03 -14.74
CA ARG A 52 15.70 -23.44 -15.59
C ARG A 52 16.79 -22.37 -15.47
N PRO A 53 18.05 -22.74 -15.17
CA PRO A 53 19.15 -21.80 -15.02
C PRO A 53 19.66 -21.33 -16.39
N GLY A 54 20.22 -20.12 -16.40
CA GLY A 54 20.45 -19.30 -17.58
C GLY A 54 21.48 -19.82 -18.59
N GLY A 55 21.37 -19.25 -19.79
CA GLY A 55 22.37 -19.36 -20.86
C GLY A 55 21.95 -18.56 -22.09
N GLY A 56 22.75 -17.53 -22.42
CA GLY A 56 22.91 -16.99 -23.77
C GLY A 56 21.86 -16.00 -24.28
N ALA A 57 21.98 -14.72 -23.92
CA ALA A 57 21.31 -13.64 -24.63
C ALA A 57 22.05 -13.34 -25.95
N VAL A 58 21.38 -13.56 -27.08
CA VAL A 58 21.67 -12.87 -28.34
C VAL A 58 20.34 -12.36 -28.90
N ASN A 59 20.27 -11.05 -29.07
CA ASN A 59 19.13 -10.24 -29.45
C ASN A 59 18.40 -10.70 -30.73
N GLY A 60 17.07 -10.75 -30.64
CA GLY A 60 16.09 -10.84 -31.72
C GLY A 60 14.68 -10.86 -31.13
N LEU A 61 14.01 -9.70 -31.12
CA LEU A 61 12.73 -9.35 -30.45
C LEU A 61 11.59 -10.38 -30.56
N PRO A 62 10.79 -10.51 -29.48
CA PRO A 62 9.34 -10.37 -29.64
C PRO A 62 8.60 -9.43 -28.66
N ASP A 63 9.22 -8.88 -27.60
CA ASP A 63 8.45 -8.24 -26.50
C ASP A 63 9.03 -6.89 -26.02
N GLY A 64 8.43 -5.78 -26.45
CA GLY A 64 8.54 -4.44 -25.83
C GLY A 64 9.93 -3.78 -25.77
N PHE A 65 9.96 -2.53 -25.27
CA PHE A 65 11.21 -1.87 -24.88
C PHE A 65 11.52 -2.24 -23.43
N SER A 66 12.72 -2.77 -23.17
CA SER A 66 13.24 -3.02 -21.83
C SER A 66 14.59 -2.33 -21.69
N PRO A 67 14.76 -1.40 -20.73
CA PRO A 67 16.05 -0.75 -20.51
C PRO A 67 17.08 -1.78 -20.03
N ARG A 68 18.29 -1.70 -20.57
CA ARG A 68 19.42 -2.53 -20.14
C ARG A 68 19.94 -2.06 -18.79
N PRO A 69 20.32 -2.97 -17.88
CA PRO A 69 20.93 -2.58 -16.62
C PRO A 69 22.33 -1.99 -16.87
N TYR A 70 22.73 -1.04 -16.02
CA TYR A 70 24.01 -0.32 -16.16
C TYR A 70 25.25 -1.23 -16.36
N PRO A 71 25.42 -2.35 -15.64
CA PRO A 71 26.57 -3.25 -15.86
C PRO A 71 26.63 -3.85 -17.27
N GLU A 72 25.47 -4.10 -17.89
CA GLU A 72 25.40 -4.59 -19.27
C GLU A 72 25.78 -3.49 -20.26
N ILE A 73 25.32 -2.25 -20.03
CA ILE A 73 25.71 -1.09 -20.86
C ILE A 73 27.23 -0.87 -20.79
N VAL A 74 27.82 -0.92 -19.60
CA VAL A 74 29.28 -0.81 -19.41
C VAL A 74 30.00 -1.94 -20.15
N ARG A 75 29.51 -3.18 -20.03
CA ARG A 75 30.09 -4.35 -20.70
C ARG A 75 30.00 -4.22 -22.22
N ASP A 76 28.86 -3.83 -22.75
CA ASP A 76 28.63 -3.64 -24.19
C ASP A 76 29.52 -2.52 -24.74
N THR A 77 29.66 -1.42 -24.00
CA THR A 77 30.50 -0.29 -24.41
C THR A 77 31.98 -0.69 -24.42
N LEU A 78 32.44 -1.42 -23.39
CA LEU A 78 33.81 -1.95 -23.33
C LEU A 78 34.07 -2.97 -24.45
N THR A 79 33.10 -3.85 -24.71
CA THR A 79 33.19 -4.87 -25.78
C THR A 79 33.25 -4.20 -27.16
N THR A 80 32.40 -3.19 -27.38
CA THR A 80 32.36 -2.41 -28.63
C THR A 80 33.66 -1.65 -28.87
N LEU A 81 34.24 -1.02 -27.83
CA LEU A 81 35.49 -0.29 -27.95
C LEU A 81 36.68 -1.21 -28.24
N THR A 82 36.71 -2.37 -27.59
CA THR A 82 37.89 -3.25 -27.58
C THR A 82 37.87 -4.28 -28.71
N GLY A 83 36.70 -4.51 -29.32
CA GLY A 83 36.49 -5.59 -30.29
C GLY A 83 36.72 -6.99 -29.71
N GLY A 84 36.72 -7.11 -28.38
CA GLY A 84 36.91 -8.35 -27.63
C GLY A 84 35.90 -8.48 -26.52
N THR A 85 35.77 -9.67 -25.94
CA THR A 85 34.82 -9.91 -24.85
C THR A 85 35.43 -9.49 -23.53
N VAL A 86 34.70 -8.67 -22.78
CA VAL A 86 35.09 -8.20 -21.46
C VAL A 86 34.19 -8.85 -20.40
N ARG A 87 34.83 -9.41 -19.36
CA ARG A 87 34.25 -10.02 -18.16
C ARG A 87 33.27 -11.16 -18.44
N GLU A 88 33.61 -12.05 -19.37
CA GLU A 88 32.86 -13.30 -19.51
C GLU A 88 33.04 -14.14 -18.25
N VAL A 89 31.94 -14.61 -17.66
CA VAL A 89 31.96 -15.51 -16.52
C VAL A 89 31.78 -16.92 -17.04
N VAL A 90 32.75 -17.79 -16.77
CA VAL A 90 32.73 -19.19 -17.21
C VAL A 90 32.92 -20.10 -16.01
N THR A 91 32.12 -21.16 -15.93
CA THR A 91 32.27 -22.19 -14.90
C THR A 91 33.40 -23.14 -15.30
N VAL A 92 34.32 -23.41 -14.38
CA VAL A 92 35.43 -24.34 -14.59
C VAL A 92 34.85 -25.77 -14.64
N PRO A 93 34.93 -26.47 -15.78
CA PRO A 93 34.36 -27.80 -15.92
C PRO A 93 35.19 -28.85 -15.16
N ALA A 94 34.65 -30.06 -15.02
CA ALA A 94 35.40 -31.21 -14.54
C ALA A 94 36.40 -31.67 -15.63
N GLY A 95 37.55 -30.99 -15.71
CA GLY A 95 38.62 -31.21 -16.68
C GLY A 95 39.57 -30.01 -16.77
N ASP A 96 40.65 -30.13 -17.55
CA ASP A 96 41.71 -29.09 -17.61
C ASP A 96 41.44 -27.97 -18.63
N LEU A 97 40.35 -28.06 -19.40
CA LEU A 97 40.00 -27.14 -20.49
C LEU A 97 38.78 -26.31 -20.14
N VAL A 98 38.95 -24.99 -20.07
CA VAL A 98 37.85 -24.04 -20.00
C VAL A 98 37.54 -23.57 -21.42
N VAL A 99 36.43 -24.05 -21.97
CA VAL A 99 35.91 -23.62 -23.26
C VAL A 99 35.03 -22.39 -23.05
N LEU A 100 35.28 -21.33 -23.82
CA LEU A 100 34.52 -20.08 -23.72
C LEU A 100 33.30 -20.19 -24.65
N ASP A 101 32.15 -20.55 -24.10
CA ASP A 101 30.99 -21.00 -24.87
C ASP A 101 30.25 -19.89 -25.65
N SER A 102 30.53 -18.61 -25.38
CA SER A 102 29.58 -17.53 -25.73
C SER A 102 29.86 -16.71 -26.99
N LEU A 103 30.68 -17.16 -27.96
CA LEU A 103 30.99 -16.34 -29.16
C LEU A 103 30.76 -16.96 -30.53
N ARG A 104 30.33 -16.09 -31.46
CA ARG A 104 30.28 -16.30 -32.91
C ARG A 104 31.66 -16.16 -33.58
N ASP A 105 32.57 -15.35 -33.02
CA ASP A 105 33.83 -14.94 -33.68
C ASP A 105 35.07 -15.61 -33.07
N ARG A 106 35.17 -16.93 -33.25
CA ARG A 106 36.38 -17.74 -32.97
C ARG A 106 37.27 -17.75 -34.23
N PRO A 107 38.62 -17.86 -34.11
CA PRO A 107 39.40 -18.24 -32.94
C PRO A 107 39.96 -17.09 -32.07
N ILE A 108 40.36 -17.39 -30.84
CA ILE A 108 40.91 -16.49 -29.82
C ILE A 108 42.39 -16.15 -30.11
N ARG A 109 42.71 -14.85 -30.12
CA ARG A 109 44.08 -14.33 -30.28
C ARG A 109 44.87 -14.31 -28.97
N ARG A 110 44.25 -13.73 -27.94
CA ARG A 110 44.88 -13.47 -26.64
C ARG A 110 43.85 -13.37 -25.52
N VAL A 111 44.25 -13.76 -24.32
CA VAL A 111 43.56 -13.49 -23.06
C VAL A 111 44.34 -12.38 -22.35
N SER A 112 43.67 -11.32 -21.93
CA SER A 112 44.30 -10.17 -21.23
C SER A 112 44.06 -10.16 -19.73
N HIS A 113 42.99 -10.82 -19.29
CA HIS A 113 42.61 -10.91 -17.90
C HIS A 113 41.95 -12.27 -17.67
N LEU A 114 42.45 -13.00 -16.69
CA LEU A 114 41.85 -14.23 -16.20
C LEU A 114 41.92 -14.18 -14.67
N GLN A 115 40.75 -14.14 -14.04
CA GLN A 115 40.65 -14.05 -12.58
C GLN A 115 39.65 -15.07 -12.08
N GLY A 116 39.94 -15.70 -10.96
CA GLY A 116 39.04 -16.62 -10.28
C GLY A 116 39.42 -16.75 -8.83
N VAL A 117 39.10 -17.89 -8.25
CA VAL A 117 39.53 -18.26 -6.90
C VAL A 117 40.51 -19.41 -6.97
N VAL A 118 41.47 -19.44 -6.04
CA VAL A 118 42.34 -20.60 -5.78
C VAL A 118 42.17 -21.00 -4.33
N GLU A 119 42.18 -22.30 -4.06
CA GLU A 119 42.19 -22.79 -2.68
C GLU A 119 43.59 -22.64 -2.11
N VAL A 120 43.69 -21.88 -1.02
CA VAL A 120 44.92 -21.76 -0.24
C VAL A 120 44.71 -22.47 1.07
N THR A 121 45.61 -23.42 1.37
CA THR A 121 45.67 -24.05 2.68
C THR A 121 46.28 -23.07 3.67
N ARG A 122 45.52 -22.75 4.72
CA ARG A 122 45.99 -21.91 5.83
C ARG A 122 45.66 -22.58 7.15
N PRO A 123 46.41 -22.31 8.23
CA PRO A 123 46.05 -22.81 9.53
C PRO A 123 44.72 -22.22 10.00
N LEU A 124 43.83 -23.08 10.49
CA LEU A 124 42.53 -22.73 11.05
C LEU A 124 42.73 -21.90 12.32
N ARG A 125 42.03 -20.78 12.40
CA ARG A 125 42.06 -19.87 13.55
C ARG A 125 40.69 -19.82 14.21
N ASP A 126 40.65 -19.79 15.53
CA ASP A 126 39.41 -19.63 16.29
C ASP A 126 38.91 -18.17 16.28
N VAL A 127 37.79 -17.92 16.97
CA VAL A 127 37.15 -16.60 17.08
C VAL A 127 38.03 -15.53 17.74
N ASN A 128 39.08 -15.94 18.46
CA ASN A 128 40.05 -15.07 19.12
C ASN A 128 41.33 -14.89 18.30
N GLY A 129 41.47 -15.59 17.17
CA GLY A 129 42.61 -15.53 16.27
C GLY A 129 43.70 -16.56 16.57
N ASP A 130 43.49 -17.47 17.52
CA ASP A 130 44.46 -18.48 17.93
C ASP A 130 44.43 -19.71 17.01
N LEU A 131 45.58 -20.37 16.84
CA LEU A 131 45.71 -21.55 15.98
C LEU A 131 44.97 -22.75 16.58
N VAL A 132 43.99 -23.27 15.86
CA VAL A 132 43.27 -24.49 16.26
C VAL A 132 44.19 -25.69 16.10
N ARG A 133 44.33 -26.50 17.15
CA ARG A 133 45.16 -27.71 17.16
C ARG A 133 44.30 -28.96 17.34
N ASP A 134 44.68 -30.05 16.67
CA ASP A 134 44.06 -31.36 16.81
C ASP A 134 44.40 -32.00 18.19
N ALA A 135 43.79 -33.14 18.48
CA ALA A 135 44.00 -33.88 19.74
C ALA A 135 45.45 -34.37 19.93
N GLN A 136 46.30 -34.22 18.91
CA GLN A 136 47.71 -34.60 18.87
C GLN A 136 48.63 -33.36 18.82
N GLY A 137 48.08 -32.15 19.01
CA GLY A 137 48.82 -30.89 19.07
C GLY A 137 49.25 -30.31 17.72
N ARG A 138 48.84 -30.90 16.59
CA ARG A 138 49.13 -30.39 15.24
C ARG A 138 48.13 -29.32 14.86
N THR A 139 48.56 -28.29 14.13
CA THR A 139 47.66 -27.23 13.68
C THR A 139 46.69 -27.80 12.63
N VAL A 140 45.40 -27.57 12.84
CA VAL A 140 44.35 -27.92 11.88
C VAL A 140 44.44 -26.94 10.72
N GLU A 141 44.46 -27.45 9.50
CA GLU A 141 44.50 -26.62 8.28
C GLU A 141 43.10 -26.54 7.65
N GLU A 142 42.77 -25.38 7.10
CA GLU A 142 41.54 -25.12 6.36
C GLU A 142 41.90 -24.67 4.93
N GLN A 143 41.15 -25.16 3.94
CA GLN A 143 41.23 -24.67 2.57
C GLN A 143 40.28 -23.49 2.40
N VAL A 144 40.83 -22.32 2.05
CA VAL A 144 40.04 -21.10 1.89
C VAL A 144 40.17 -20.60 0.46
N PRO A 145 39.05 -20.31 -0.23
CA PRO A 145 39.07 -19.73 -1.57
C PRO A 145 39.56 -18.28 -1.49
N VAL A 146 40.69 -17.99 -2.13
CA VAL A 146 41.27 -16.65 -2.21
C VAL A 146 41.19 -16.15 -3.67
N PRO A 147 40.75 -14.90 -3.91
CA PRO A 147 40.79 -14.33 -5.25
C PRO A 147 42.21 -14.31 -5.81
N TYR A 148 42.37 -14.82 -7.03
CA TYR A 148 43.67 -14.89 -7.69
C TYR A 148 43.57 -14.48 -9.16
N ARG A 149 44.57 -13.73 -9.62
CA ARG A 149 44.73 -13.35 -11.02
C ARG A 149 45.74 -14.29 -11.66
N PHE A 150 45.27 -15.08 -12.62
CA PHE A 150 46.09 -16.04 -13.35
C PHE A 150 46.94 -15.31 -14.40
N THR A 151 48.16 -15.79 -14.56
CA THR A 151 49.16 -15.23 -15.49
C THR A 151 49.52 -16.26 -16.57
N ASP A 152 50.35 -15.88 -17.54
CA ASP A 152 50.82 -16.79 -18.60
C ASP A 152 51.63 -17.99 -18.06
N ALA A 153 52.08 -17.92 -16.80
CA ALA A 153 52.70 -19.05 -16.09
C ALA A 153 51.67 -20.08 -15.60
N ASP A 154 50.41 -19.68 -15.42
CA ASP A 154 49.34 -20.51 -14.87
C ASP A 154 48.50 -21.17 -15.97
N PHE A 155 48.38 -20.55 -17.14
CA PHE A 155 47.55 -21.05 -18.23
C PHE A 155 48.20 -20.90 -19.61
N GLU A 156 47.60 -21.54 -20.61
CA GLU A 156 47.91 -21.38 -22.03
C GLU A 156 46.62 -21.38 -22.84
N VAL A 157 46.62 -20.67 -23.97
CA VAL A 157 45.51 -20.71 -24.93
C VAL A 157 45.78 -21.84 -25.92
N VAL A 158 44.87 -22.80 -26.01
CA VAL A 158 45.07 -24.06 -26.71
C VAL A 158 44.11 -24.21 -27.87
N ALA A 159 44.55 -24.96 -28.87
CA ALA A 159 43.75 -25.25 -30.03
C ALA A 159 42.81 -26.43 -29.79
N THR A 160 41.52 -26.25 -30.09
CA THR A 160 40.50 -27.31 -29.99
C THR A 160 39.82 -27.62 -31.32
N GLY A 161 40.18 -26.91 -32.40
CA GLY A 161 39.70 -27.16 -33.77
C GLY A 161 40.32 -28.38 -34.46
N ARG A 162 39.72 -28.81 -35.58
CA ARG A 162 40.06 -30.06 -36.31
C ARG A 162 41.50 -30.15 -36.84
N GLU A 163 42.18 -29.02 -37.03
CA GLU A 163 43.56 -28.96 -37.55
C GLU A 163 44.60 -28.57 -36.48
N GLY A 164 44.20 -28.33 -35.23
CA GLY A 164 45.13 -28.03 -34.14
C GLY A 164 45.83 -26.66 -34.21
N VAL A 165 45.42 -25.78 -35.13
CA VAL A 165 45.97 -24.41 -35.31
C VAL A 165 45.08 -23.34 -34.64
N GLU A 166 43.78 -23.61 -34.48
CA GLU A 166 42.77 -22.65 -34.02
C GLU A 166 42.63 -22.65 -32.49
N ARG A 167 43.12 -21.58 -31.85
CA ARG A 167 43.12 -21.38 -30.39
C ARG A 167 41.75 -20.95 -29.87
N ASP A 168 41.08 -21.82 -29.11
CA ASP A 168 39.67 -21.62 -28.72
C ASP A 168 39.37 -21.90 -27.24
N ALA A 169 40.31 -22.48 -26.49
CA ALA A 169 40.12 -22.83 -25.09
C ALA A 169 41.31 -22.37 -24.23
N ILE A 170 41.07 -22.24 -22.93
CA ILE A 170 42.10 -21.98 -21.92
C ILE A 170 42.41 -23.31 -21.23
N ARG A 171 43.68 -23.72 -21.24
CA ARG A 171 44.18 -24.84 -20.46
C ARG A 171 45.00 -24.34 -19.29
N PHE A 172 44.68 -24.75 -18.07
CA PHE A 172 45.55 -24.50 -16.93
C PHE A 172 46.75 -25.45 -16.97
N ARG A 173 47.94 -24.92 -16.74
CA ARG A 173 49.18 -25.69 -16.77
C ARG A 173 49.27 -26.59 -15.52
N PRO A 174 49.80 -27.82 -15.62
CA PRO A 174 49.97 -28.70 -14.45
C PRO A 174 50.85 -28.10 -13.35
N THR A 175 51.80 -27.24 -13.73
CA THR A 175 52.74 -26.56 -12.82
C THR A 175 52.21 -25.24 -12.27
N GLY A 176 51.08 -24.74 -12.80
CA GLY A 176 50.47 -23.47 -12.46
C GLY A 176 49.41 -23.58 -11.36
N ARG A 177 48.99 -22.45 -10.80
CA ARG A 177 47.82 -22.46 -9.90
C ARG A 177 46.56 -22.69 -10.73
N ARG A 178 45.63 -23.48 -10.20
CA ARG A 178 44.35 -23.79 -10.87
C ARG A 178 43.15 -23.43 -10.00
N PRO A 179 42.06 -22.96 -10.62
CA PRO A 179 40.81 -22.76 -9.89
C PRO A 179 40.15 -24.11 -9.54
N PRO A 180 39.41 -24.21 -8.42
CA PRO A 180 38.64 -25.40 -8.07
C PRO A 180 37.59 -25.75 -9.13
N THR A 181 37.36 -27.03 -9.36
CA THR A 181 36.30 -27.53 -10.25
C THR A 181 34.93 -27.00 -9.81
N GLY A 182 34.13 -26.50 -10.76
CA GLY A 182 32.82 -25.91 -10.48
C GLY A 182 32.85 -24.46 -9.98
N SER A 183 34.04 -23.89 -9.73
CA SER A 183 34.18 -22.45 -9.47
C SER A 183 34.01 -21.63 -10.76
N THR A 184 33.88 -20.32 -10.65
CA THR A 184 33.75 -19.41 -11.80
C THR A 184 35.03 -18.62 -12.03
N VAL A 185 35.39 -18.45 -13.29
CA VAL A 185 36.46 -17.56 -13.74
C VAL A 185 35.89 -16.42 -14.59
N VAL A 186 36.46 -15.24 -14.43
CA VAL A 186 36.16 -14.04 -15.20
C VAL A 186 37.27 -13.82 -16.21
N VAL A 187 36.93 -13.80 -17.50
CA VAL A 187 37.87 -13.77 -18.62
C VAL A 187 37.64 -12.54 -19.50
N ASN A 188 38.73 -11.87 -19.88
CA ASN A 188 38.76 -10.88 -20.96
C ASN A 188 39.64 -11.40 -22.09
N TYR A 189 39.10 -11.54 -23.30
CA TYR A 189 39.83 -12.09 -24.44
C TYR A 189 39.43 -11.42 -25.76
N TYR A 190 40.30 -11.57 -26.76
CA TYR A 190 40.18 -10.89 -28.04
C TYR A 190 40.21 -11.92 -29.17
N PRO A 191 39.22 -11.88 -30.08
CA PRO A 191 39.26 -12.64 -31.34
C PRO A 191 40.49 -12.35 -32.19
N SER A 192 40.87 -13.30 -33.03
CA SER A 192 41.94 -13.17 -34.04
C SER A 192 41.66 -12.05 -35.05
N GLN A 193 40.39 -11.86 -35.39
CA GLN A 193 39.94 -10.89 -36.39
C GLN A 193 39.85 -9.45 -35.85
N SER A 194 39.88 -9.24 -34.52
CA SER A 194 39.78 -7.90 -33.96
C SER A 194 41.12 -7.16 -34.01
N ARG A 195 41.05 -5.88 -34.40
CA ARG A 195 42.22 -4.98 -34.39
C ARG A 195 42.64 -4.75 -32.94
N PRO A 196 43.95 -4.67 -32.63
CA PRO A 196 44.40 -4.36 -31.29
C PRO A 196 43.80 -3.03 -30.83
N ALA A 197 42.95 -3.07 -29.80
CA ALA A 197 42.44 -1.86 -29.19
C ALA A 197 43.60 -1.04 -28.60
N PRO A 198 43.67 0.28 -28.85
CA PRO A 198 44.71 1.13 -28.28
C PRO A 198 44.59 1.27 -26.75
N VAL A 199 43.41 0.99 -26.21
CA VAL A 199 43.13 1.00 -24.77
C VAL A 199 43.40 -0.39 -24.19
N THR A 200 44.42 -0.49 -23.33
CA THR A 200 44.88 -1.76 -22.75
C THR A 200 44.49 -1.94 -21.28
N ASP A 201 44.25 -0.87 -20.54
CA ASP A 201 43.85 -0.94 -19.13
C ASP A 201 42.33 -0.77 -18.95
N LEU A 202 41.66 -1.90 -18.77
CA LEU A 202 40.20 -2.01 -18.58
C LEU A 202 39.83 -2.37 -17.13
N SER A 203 40.79 -2.28 -16.21
CA SER A 203 40.58 -2.55 -14.80
C SER A 203 39.69 -1.48 -14.16
N VAL A 204 38.97 -1.86 -13.09
CA VAL A 204 38.17 -0.90 -12.31
C VAL A 204 39.11 0.16 -11.74
N GLY A 205 38.84 1.44 -11.99
CA GLY A 205 39.69 2.55 -11.57
C GLY A 205 40.70 3.05 -12.61
N SER A 206 40.79 2.43 -13.80
CA SER A 206 41.60 2.98 -14.88
C SER A 206 40.98 4.25 -15.47
N VAL A 207 41.80 5.21 -15.90
CA VAL A 207 41.33 6.48 -16.51
C VAL A 207 40.43 6.21 -17.71
N ALA A 208 40.83 5.28 -18.58
CA ALA A 208 40.07 4.94 -19.78
C ALA A 208 38.71 4.32 -19.43
N ARG A 209 38.65 3.46 -18.41
CA ARG A 209 37.40 2.87 -17.95
C ARG A 209 36.50 3.89 -17.27
N THR A 210 37.05 4.78 -16.45
CA THR A 210 36.26 5.85 -15.80
C THR A 210 35.59 6.75 -16.83
N LEU A 211 36.31 7.12 -17.91
CA LEU A 211 35.71 7.88 -19.01
C LEU A 211 34.60 7.10 -19.72
N LEU A 212 34.81 5.81 -19.98
CA LEU A 212 33.77 4.94 -20.56
C LEU A 212 32.55 4.77 -19.67
N GLU A 213 32.75 4.61 -18.36
CA GLU A 213 31.68 4.50 -17.38
C GLU A 213 30.86 5.80 -17.30
N SER A 214 31.50 6.97 -17.51
CA SER A 214 30.76 8.24 -17.64
C SER A 214 29.85 8.25 -18.87
N VAL A 215 30.32 7.75 -20.02
CA VAL A 215 29.49 7.63 -21.24
C VAL A 215 28.39 6.59 -21.06
N ALA A 216 28.72 5.44 -20.47
CA ALA A 216 27.76 4.38 -20.17
C ALA A 216 26.66 4.85 -19.20
N ARG A 217 27.00 5.75 -18.26
CA ARG A 217 26.03 6.40 -17.37
C ARG A 217 25.06 7.27 -18.16
N GLU A 218 25.54 8.10 -19.08
CA GLU A 218 24.65 8.90 -19.93
C GLU A 218 23.76 8.03 -20.82
N LEU A 219 24.29 6.95 -21.39
CA LEU A 219 23.49 5.96 -22.13
C LEU A 219 22.41 5.32 -21.26
N ALA A 220 22.73 4.97 -20.00
CA ALA A 220 21.77 4.43 -19.06
C ALA A 220 20.66 5.44 -18.72
N LEU A 221 20.99 6.73 -18.59
CA LEU A 221 20.00 7.79 -18.37
C LEU A 221 19.08 7.95 -19.60
N VAL A 222 19.62 7.89 -20.81
CA VAL A 222 18.83 7.93 -22.04
C VAL A 222 17.87 6.73 -22.12
N GLU A 223 18.34 5.52 -21.82
CA GLU A 223 17.48 4.34 -21.82
C GLU A 223 16.37 4.42 -20.76
N LEU A 224 16.66 4.97 -19.58
CA LEU A 224 15.64 5.24 -18.57
C LEU A 224 14.59 6.25 -19.07
N GLY A 225 15.04 7.30 -19.78
CA GLY A 225 14.15 8.25 -20.43
C GLY A 225 13.27 7.61 -21.50
N LEU A 226 13.83 6.70 -22.31
CA LEU A 226 13.07 5.94 -23.32
C LEU A 226 12.05 5.00 -22.67
N ASP A 227 12.38 4.35 -21.54
CA ASP A 227 11.43 3.52 -20.79
C ASP A 227 10.27 4.36 -20.28
N ALA A 228 10.54 5.54 -19.72
CA ALA A 228 9.50 6.47 -19.28
C ALA A 228 8.58 6.91 -20.44
N VAL A 229 9.15 7.23 -21.61
CA VAL A 229 8.38 7.56 -22.81
C VAL A 229 7.54 6.38 -23.27
N TYR A 230 8.12 5.18 -23.32
CA TYR A 230 7.41 3.95 -23.70
C TYR A 230 6.23 3.68 -22.76
N ARG A 231 6.45 3.73 -21.44
CA ARG A 231 5.39 3.58 -20.43
C ARG A 231 4.33 4.66 -20.49
N SER A 232 4.66 5.87 -20.95
CA SER A 232 3.68 6.95 -21.09
C SER A 232 2.62 6.69 -22.18
N ALA A 233 2.85 5.73 -23.08
CA ALA A 233 1.94 5.39 -24.17
C ALA A 233 0.82 4.41 -23.77
N PHE A 234 0.91 3.76 -22.60
CA PHE A 234 -0.06 2.73 -22.18
C PHE A 234 -0.99 3.26 -21.09
N LEU A 235 -2.28 2.91 -21.19
CA LEU A 235 -3.31 3.36 -20.25
C LEU A 235 -2.95 3.03 -18.79
N GLU A 236 -2.38 1.85 -18.55
CA GLU A 236 -2.02 1.36 -17.20
C GLU A 236 -0.89 2.15 -16.55
N THR A 237 0.07 2.64 -17.33
CA THR A 237 1.32 3.23 -16.82
C THR A 237 1.44 4.73 -17.08
N ALA A 238 0.66 5.29 -17.99
CA ALA A 238 0.63 6.72 -18.26
C ALA A 238 0.11 7.50 -17.04
N GLN A 239 0.69 8.68 -16.81
CA GLN A 239 0.35 9.59 -15.71
C GLN A 239 0.19 11.03 -16.23
N GLY A 240 -0.57 11.84 -15.50
CA GLY A 240 -0.80 13.26 -15.76
C GLY A 240 -1.23 13.55 -17.20
N THR A 241 -0.56 14.51 -17.86
CA THR A 241 -0.89 14.93 -19.24
C THR A 241 -0.73 13.81 -20.27
N SER A 242 0.18 12.86 -20.05
CA SER A 242 0.31 11.70 -20.94
C SER A 242 -0.92 10.80 -20.83
N LEU A 243 -1.44 10.58 -19.60
CA LEU A 243 -2.69 9.87 -19.39
C LEU A 243 -3.86 10.60 -20.08
N ASP A 244 -3.95 11.93 -19.93
CA ASP A 244 -4.98 12.74 -20.57
C ASP A 244 -5.02 12.55 -22.10
N LYS A 245 -3.85 12.47 -22.75
CA LYS A 245 -3.75 12.21 -24.19
C LYS A 245 -4.17 10.79 -24.56
N VAL A 246 -3.79 9.78 -23.76
CA VAL A 246 -4.16 8.39 -24.01
C VAL A 246 -5.67 8.20 -23.87
N VAL A 247 -6.29 8.76 -22.83
CA VAL A 247 -7.75 8.62 -22.63
C VAL A 247 -8.56 9.43 -23.63
N ALA A 248 -8.00 10.51 -24.20
CA ALA A 248 -8.64 11.25 -25.28
C ALA A 248 -8.89 10.39 -26.53
N LEU A 249 -8.07 9.36 -26.77
CA LEU A 249 -8.26 8.40 -27.87
C LEU A 249 -9.57 7.60 -27.77
N VAL A 250 -10.07 7.39 -26.54
CA VAL A 250 -11.35 6.72 -26.28
C VAL A 250 -12.49 7.70 -25.99
N GLY A 251 -12.30 9.00 -26.30
CA GLY A 251 -13.32 10.03 -26.13
C GLY A 251 -13.56 10.45 -24.67
N VAL A 252 -12.61 10.14 -23.78
CA VAL A 252 -12.69 10.48 -22.36
C VAL A 252 -11.79 11.69 -22.09
N ALA A 253 -12.29 12.68 -21.35
CA ALA A 253 -11.52 13.85 -20.91
C ALA A 253 -11.61 14.00 -19.39
N ARG A 254 -10.52 14.38 -18.72
CA ARG A 254 -10.45 14.54 -17.27
C ARG A 254 -11.46 15.55 -16.77
N ARG A 255 -12.17 15.22 -15.70
CA ARG A 255 -13.07 16.19 -15.05
C ARG A 255 -12.22 17.27 -14.38
N PRO A 256 -12.42 18.55 -14.72
CA PRO A 256 -11.65 19.63 -14.10
C PRO A 256 -11.93 19.66 -12.60
N GLY A 257 -10.97 20.17 -11.84
CA GLY A 257 -11.19 20.48 -10.43
C GLY A 257 -12.31 21.52 -10.28
N GLY A 258 -12.96 21.53 -9.12
CA GLY A 258 -13.93 22.57 -8.78
C GLY A 258 -13.26 23.94 -8.58
N VAL A 259 -14.08 24.94 -8.33
CA VAL A 259 -13.65 26.23 -7.78
C VAL A 259 -14.24 26.37 -6.37
N PRO A 260 -13.57 27.06 -5.43
CA PRO A 260 -14.16 27.29 -4.12
C PRO A 260 -15.51 28.01 -4.25
N THR A 261 -16.45 27.67 -3.37
CA THR A 261 -17.79 28.28 -3.35
C THR A 261 -18.11 28.86 -1.98
N ALA A 262 -18.77 30.02 -1.95
CA ALA A 262 -19.12 30.71 -0.71
C ALA A 262 -20.57 31.17 -0.75
N ARG A 263 -21.22 31.22 0.41
CA ARG A 263 -22.49 31.94 0.57
C ARG A 263 -22.19 33.36 0.96
N VAL A 264 -22.66 34.30 0.15
CA VAL A 264 -22.43 35.72 0.34
C VAL A 264 -23.75 36.41 0.65
N ARG A 265 -23.79 37.10 1.79
CA ARG A 265 -24.89 37.91 2.28
C ARG A 265 -24.74 39.34 1.80
N PHE A 266 -25.76 39.83 1.11
CA PHE A 266 -25.89 41.23 0.72
C PHE A 266 -26.83 41.92 1.70
N THR A 267 -26.40 43.04 2.26
CA THR A 267 -27.15 43.83 3.24
C THR A 267 -27.59 45.15 2.62
N ARG A 268 -28.85 45.51 2.83
CA ARG A 268 -29.46 46.76 2.35
C ARG A 268 -28.80 47.96 3.02
N ALA A 269 -28.56 49.02 2.24
CA ALA A 269 -28.07 50.30 2.75
C ALA A 269 -29.17 51.02 3.54
N ALA A 270 -28.79 51.69 4.64
CA ALA A 270 -29.72 52.48 5.44
C ALA A 270 -30.40 53.56 4.58
N GLY A 271 -31.73 53.67 4.68
CA GLY A 271 -32.54 54.61 3.89
C GLY A 271 -32.87 54.15 2.45
N SER A 272 -32.37 53.00 2.01
CA SER A 272 -32.71 52.44 0.69
C SER A 272 -34.12 51.85 0.70
N THR A 273 -35.02 52.40 -0.13
CA THR A 273 -36.40 51.91 -0.29
C THR A 273 -36.59 51.24 -1.65
N GLY A 274 -37.46 50.23 -1.71
CA GLY A 274 -37.76 49.50 -2.94
C GLY A 274 -36.98 48.20 -3.12
N ARG A 275 -37.26 47.50 -4.23
CA ARG A 275 -36.63 46.23 -4.61
C ARG A 275 -35.23 46.46 -5.15
N ILE A 276 -34.26 45.65 -4.71
CA ILE A 276 -32.86 45.71 -5.20
C ILE A 276 -32.56 44.40 -5.92
N THR A 277 -31.94 44.48 -7.10
CA THR A 277 -31.52 43.30 -7.87
C THR A 277 -30.01 43.25 -7.98
N VAL A 278 -29.44 42.15 -7.52
CA VAL A 278 -28.03 41.79 -7.68
C VAL A 278 -27.95 40.80 -8.84
N PRO A 279 -27.35 41.19 -9.98
CA PRO A 279 -27.25 40.31 -11.13
C PRO A 279 -26.28 39.14 -10.87
N VAL A 280 -26.44 38.08 -11.67
CA VAL A 280 -25.42 37.03 -11.79
C VAL A 280 -24.09 37.63 -12.26
N GLY A 281 -22.98 37.10 -11.77
CA GLY A 281 -21.65 37.61 -12.11
C GLY A 281 -21.20 38.83 -11.29
N THR A 282 -21.94 39.23 -10.27
CA THR A 282 -21.51 40.29 -9.35
C THR A 282 -20.29 39.83 -8.56
N VAL A 283 -19.17 40.56 -8.67
CA VAL A 283 -17.90 40.16 -8.06
C VAL A 283 -17.73 40.73 -6.66
N VAL A 284 -17.44 39.83 -5.71
CA VAL A 284 -17.12 40.08 -4.31
C VAL A 284 -15.71 39.59 -4.03
N SER A 285 -14.92 40.35 -3.29
CA SER A 285 -13.51 40.08 -3.06
C SER A 285 -13.11 40.25 -1.60
N ASP A 286 -12.05 39.55 -1.19
CA ASP A 286 -11.42 39.71 0.12
C ASP A 286 -10.23 40.68 0.07
N ALA A 287 -9.61 40.96 1.22
CA ALA A 287 -8.41 41.80 1.36
C ALA A 287 -7.24 41.39 0.44
N GLN A 288 -7.10 40.09 0.17
CA GLN A 288 -6.04 39.45 -0.61
C GLN A 288 -6.33 39.38 -2.12
N ALA A 289 -7.42 39.99 -2.58
CA ALA A 289 -7.87 39.99 -3.97
C ALA A 289 -8.28 38.60 -4.49
N ASN A 290 -8.71 37.69 -3.62
CA ASN A 290 -9.47 36.52 -4.01
C ASN A 290 -10.87 36.96 -4.48
N ARG A 291 -11.28 36.54 -5.67
CA ARG A 291 -12.49 37.06 -6.35
C ARG A 291 -13.52 35.96 -6.53
N TYR A 292 -14.74 36.23 -6.07
CA TYR A 292 -15.91 35.36 -6.17
C TYR A 292 -17.02 36.07 -6.92
N ALA A 293 -17.71 35.38 -7.82
CA ALA A 293 -18.83 35.93 -8.56
C ALA A 293 -20.13 35.20 -8.21
N THR A 294 -21.22 35.95 -8.05
CA THR A 294 -22.56 35.37 -7.81
C THR A 294 -22.94 34.42 -8.95
N THR A 295 -23.39 33.20 -8.61
CA THR A 295 -23.74 32.17 -9.61
C THR A 295 -25.20 32.20 -10.03
N VAL A 296 -26.05 32.84 -9.21
CA VAL A 296 -27.47 33.07 -9.47
C VAL A 296 -27.81 34.53 -9.14
N PRO A 297 -28.84 35.11 -9.78
CA PRO A 297 -29.30 36.44 -9.42
C PRO A 297 -29.96 36.42 -8.04
N LEU A 298 -29.82 37.52 -7.31
CA LEU A 298 -30.43 37.74 -6.00
C LEU A 298 -31.33 38.97 -6.06
N VAL A 299 -32.52 38.84 -5.50
CA VAL A 299 -33.46 39.96 -5.36
C VAL A 299 -33.76 40.16 -3.89
N LEU A 300 -33.46 41.36 -3.38
CA LEU A 300 -33.89 41.83 -2.07
C LEU A 300 -35.25 42.49 -2.24
N GLU A 301 -36.29 41.90 -1.65
CA GLU A 301 -37.65 42.45 -1.73
C GLU A 301 -37.79 43.71 -0.86
N VAL A 302 -38.90 44.43 -1.02
CA VAL A 302 -39.18 45.64 -0.25
C VAL A 302 -39.26 45.29 1.23
N GLY A 303 -38.46 45.95 2.06
CA GLY A 303 -38.40 45.72 3.51
C GLY A 303 -37.52 44.53 3.94
N GLU A 304 -36.87 43.84 3.00
CA GLU A 304 -35.87 42.81 3.32
C GLU A 304 -34.51 43.47 3.60
N ASP A 305 -33.96 43.24 4.79
CA ASP A 305 -32.72 43.87 5.26
C ASP A 305 -31.46 43.20 4.70
N SER A 306 -31.48 41.87 4.52
CA SER A 306 -30.36 41.14 3.93
C SER A 306 -30.82 39.81 3.33
N ARG A 307 -30.04 39.30 2.37
CA ARG A 307 -30.30 38.00 1.74
C ARG A 307 -29.00 37.37 1.24
N GLU A 308 -28.95 36.04 1.23
CA GLU A 308 -27.78 35.27 0.79
C GLU A 308 -27.92 34.75 -0.63
N VAL A 309 -26.77 34.65 -1.30
CA VAL A 309 -26.63 34.06 -2.62
C VAL A 309 -25.34 33.25 -2.71
N LEU A 310 -25.35 32.22 -3.54
CA LEU A 310 -24.14 31.44 -3.82
C LEU A 310 -23.21 32.23 -4.74
N ALA A 311 -21.91 32.23 -4.42
CA ALA A 311 -20.85 32.76 -5.25
C ALA A 311 -19.76 31.70 -5.44
N ALA A 312 -19.12 31.71 -6.61
CA ALA A 312 -18.04 30.80 -6.96
C ALA A 312 -16.78 31.60 -7.32
N ALA A 313 -15.61 31.08 -6.96
CA ALA A 313 -14.36 31.75 -7.30
C ALA A 313 -14.17 31.86 -8.81
N LEU A 314 -13.60 32.97 -9.28
CA LEU A 314 -13.38 33.23 -10.70
C LEU A 314 -12.24 32.37 -11.29
N SER A 315 -11.38 31.81 -10.45
CA SER A 315 -10.26 30.97 -10.85
C SER A 315 -10.12 29.76 -9.91
N PRO A 316 -9.76 28.56 -10.41
CA PRO A 316 -9.44 27.40 -9.59
C PRO A 316 -8.24 27.61 -8.66
N ALA A 317 -7.37 28.58 -8.96
CA ALA A 317 -6.23 28.94 -8.12
C ALA A 317 -6.60 29.86 -6.94
N THR A 318 -7.84 30.37 -6.91
CA THR A 318 -8.32 31.22 -5.82
C THR A 318 -8.41 30.38 -4.55
N ALA A 319 -7.87 30.87 -3.44
CA ALA A 319 -7.92 30.16 -2.17
C ALA A 319 -9.35 30.18 -1.59
N ALA A 320 -9.70 29.16 -0.81
CA ALA A 320 -10.89 29.22 0.02
C ALA A 320 -10.69 30.27 1.12
N VAL A 321 -11.67 31.15 1.29
CA VAL A 321 -11.62 32.28 2.22
C VAL A 321 -12.38 31.97 3.51
N GLU A 322 -11.91 32.51 4.62
CA GLU A 322 -12.56 32.34 5.94
C GLU A 322 -13.88 33.11 6.05
N ALA A 323 -14.67 32.82 7.09
CA ALA A 323 -15.86 33.60 7.40
C ALA A 323 -15.52 35.09 7.59
N GLY A 324 -16.34 35.96 7.00
CA GLY A 324 -16.21 37.42 7.05
C GLY A 324 -15.15 38.02 6.13
N ALA A 325 -14.42 37.20 5.38
CA ALA A 325 -13.34 37.69 4.51
C ALA A 325 -13.83 38.38 3.24
N LEU A 326 -14.98 37.98 2.67
CA LEU A 326 -15.55 38.55 1.45
C LEU A 326 -16.36 39.80 1.74
N ASP A 327 -15.68 40.94 1.88
CA ASP A 327 -16.26 42.19 2.38
C ASP A 327 -16.34 43.33 1.34
N ARG A 328 -15.79 43.13 0.13
CA ARG A 328 -15.70 44.19 -0.90
C ARG A 328 -16.40 43.86 -2.21
N LEU A 329 -17.26 44.75 -2.67
CA LEU A 329 -17.81 44.74 -4.03
C LEU A 329 -16.88 45.46 -4.99
N GLU A 330 -16.57 44.84 -6.13
CA GLU A 330 -15.83 45.53 -7.19
C GLU A 330 -16.71 46.52 -7.96
N VAL A 331 -18.00 46.20 -8.09
CA VAL A 331 -19.01 47.07 -8.69
C VAL A 331 -20.09 47.28 -7.66
N LEU A 332 -20.21 48.52 -7.17
CA LEU A 332 -21.24 48.89 -6.21
C LEU A 332 -22.63 48.74 -6.82
N ILE A 333 -23.55 48.17 -6.05
CA ILE A 333 -24.95 48.00 -6.44
C ILE A 333 -25.78 49.01 -5.66
N ALA A 334 -26.57 49.82 -6.36
CA ALA A 334 -27.42 50.82 -5.74
C ALA A 334 -28.35 50.19 -4.69
N GLY A 335 -28.31 50.73 -3.47
CA GLY A 335 -29.14 50.26 -2.36
C GLY A 335 -28.54 49.12 -1.53
N VAL A 336 -27.38 48.56 -1.90
CA VAL A 336 -26.61 47.62 -1.06
C VAL A 336 -25.59 48.41 -0.24
N GLY A 337 -25.58 48.18 1.08
CA GLY A 337 -24.70 48.87 2.02
C GLY A 337 -23.49 48.07 2.46
N ALA A 338 -23.60 46.74 2.50
CA ALA A 338 -22.50 45.84 2.86
C ALA A 338 -22.66 44.48 2.18
N VAL A 339 -21.53 43.77 2.07
CA VAL A 339 -21.47 42.39 1.61
C VAL A 339 -20.56 41.63 2.58
N THR A 340 -20.91 40.39 2.93
CA THR A 340 -20.07 39.52 3.78
C THR A 340 -20.39 38.05 3.52
N ASN A 341 -19.46 37.14 3.74
CA ASN A 341 -19.77 35.71 3.88
C ASN A 341 -19.82 35.34 5.36
N GLU A 342 -20.85 34.62 5.82
CA GLU A 342 -20.95 34.25 7.24
C GLU A 342 -20.27 32.94 7.58
N SER A 343 -20.16 32.04 6.61
CA SER A 343 -19.41 30.80 6.72
C SER A 343 -18.16 30.85 5.85
N PRO A 344 -17.10 30.10 6.19
CA PRO A 344 -15.95 29.95 5.30
C PRO A 344 -16.39 29.37 3.95
N ALA A 345 -15.65 29.72 2.90
CA ALA A 345 -15.86 29.15 1.58
C ALA A 345 -15.54 27.65 1.60
N ALA A 346 -16.40 26.85 0.96
CA ALA A 346 -16.12 25.46 0.72
C ALA A 346 -14.94 25.34 -0.26
N ALA A 347 -13.93 24.55 0.12
CA ALA A 347 -12.78 24.27 -0.73
C ALA A 347 -13.21 23.56 -2.03
N ALA A 348 -12.50 23.85 -3.11
CA ALA A 348 -12.67 23.10 -4.34
C ALA A 348 -12.22 21.65 -4.17
N GLY A 349 -13.01 20.71 -4.67
CA GLY A 349 -12.51 19.37 -4.96
C GLY A 349 -11.39 19.45 -6.00
N GLY A 350 -10.32 18.68 -5.79
CA GLY A 350 -9.22 18.59 -6.76
C GLY A 350 -9.68 18.03 -8.11
N PRO A 351 -8.88 18.17 -9.18
CA PRO A 351 -9.15 17.51 -10.45
C PRO A 351 -9.24 15.99 -10.25
N GLU A 352 -10.04 15.32 -11.09
CA GLU A 352 -10.17 13.85 -11.06
C GLU A 352 -8.77 13.20 -11.05
N PRO A 353 -8.45 12.32 -10.08
CA PRO A 353 -7.13 11.70 -9.99
C PRO A 353 -6.92 10.69 -11.12
N ASP A 354 -5.65 10.38 -11.42
CA ASP A 354 -5.26 9.49 -12.53
C ASP A 354 -5.93 8.12 -12.46
N ASP A 355 -6.05 7.54 -11.26
CA ASP A 355 -6.67 6.22 -11.09
C ASP A 355 -8.17 6.23 -11.41
N ASP A 356 -8.87 7.30 -11.06
CA ASP A 356 -10.30 7.48 -11.36
C ASP A 356 -10.51 7.68 -12.86
N LEU A 357 -9.69 8.55 -13.47
CA LEU A 357 -9.69 8.76 -14.91
C LEU A 357 -9.42 7.46 -15.67
N ARG A 358 -8.46 6.66 -15.19
CA ARG A 358 -8.13 5.35 -15.79
C ARG A 358 -9.29 4.37 -15.66
N ARG A 359 -9.97 4.30 -14.51
CA ARG A 359 -11.18 3.47 -14.33
C ARG A 359 -12.27 3.87 -15.33
N ARG A 360 -12.53 5.18 -15.47
CA ARG A 360 -13.53 5.69 -16.41
C ARG A 360 -13.17 5.42 -17.87
N ALA A 361 -11.89 5.57 -18.23
CA ALA A 361 -11.40 5.27 -19.58
C ALA A 361 -11.55 3.78 -19.95
N ARG A 362 -11.26 2.84 -19.03
CA ARG A 362 -11.53 1.42 -19.24
C ARG A 362 -13.02 1.14 -19.42
N GLY A 363 -13.86 1.77 -18.60
CA GLY A 363 -15.31 1.69 -18.74
C GLY A 363 -15.80 2.19 -20.11
N ALA A 364 -15.25 3.29 -20.61
CA ALA A 364 -15.58 3.82 -21.93
C ALA A 364 -15.16 2.88 -23.07
N LEU A 365 -13.98 2.25 -22.97
CA LEU A 365 -13.54 1.23 -23.93
C LEU A 365 -14.46 0.01 -23.93
N ALA A 366 -14.84 -0.48 -22.74
CA ALA A 366 -15.78 -1.59 -22.60
C ALA A 366 -17.15 -1.27 -23.22
N VAL A 367 -17.63 -0.04 -23.02
CA VAL A 367 -18.88 0.48 -23.59
C VAL A 367 -18.85 0.59 -25.12
N ALA A 368 -17.70 0.94 -25.71
CA ALA A 368 -17.55 1.04 -27.16
C ALA A 368 -17.78 -0.33 -27.84
N ALA A 369 -17.42 -1.42 -27.16
CA ALA A 369 -17.66 -2.79 -27.59
C ALA A 369 -19.09 -3.28 -27.28
N ARG A 370 -20.12 -2.47 -27.61
CA ARG A 370 -21.56 -2.74 -27.40
C ARG A 370 -21.92 -4.22 -27.53
N GLY A 371 -22.95 -4.67 -26.82
CA GLY A 371 -23.43 -6.05 -26.90
C GLY A 371 -22.67 -7.05 -26.01
N THR A 372 -21.78 -6.57 -25.14
CA THR A 372 -21.11 -7.37 -24.11
C THR A 372 -21.68 -7.10 -22.72
N LEU A 373 -21.49 -8.03 -21.77
CA LEU A 373 -21.91 -7.84 -20.37
C LEU A 373 -21.19 -6.63 -19.75
N ASP A 374 -19.90 -6.47 -20.06
CA ASP A 374 -19.10 -5.34 -19.57
C ASP A 374 -19.62 -4.01 -20.14
N ALA A 375 -20.02 -3.97 -21.42
CA ALA A 375 -20.65 -2.78 -21.99
C ALA A 375 -21.94 -2.40 -21.25
N LEU A 376 -22.80 -3.38 -20.96
CA LEU A 376 -24.03 -3.17 -20.19
C LEU A 376 -23.74 -2.70 -18.76
N ARG A 377 -22.81 -3.38 -18.07
CA ARG A 377 -22.40 -3.03 -16.70
C ARG A 377 -21.83 -1.62 -16.61
N HIS A 378 -20.75 -1.35 -17.35
CA HIS A 378 -20.05 -0.07 -17.29
C HIS A 378 -20.87 1.07 -17.90
N GLY A 379 -21.67 0.78 -18.92
CA GLY A 379 -22.49 1.78 -19.57
C GLY A 379 -23.60 2.32 -18.69
N VAL A 380 -24.17 1.49 -17.81
CA VAL A 380 -25.17 1.90 -16.81
C VAL A 380 -24.50 2.46 -15.55
N ALA A 381 -23.40 1.86 -15.08
CA ALA A 381 -22.67 2.34 -13.89
C ALA A 381 -22.08 3.75 -14.06
N ASN A 382 -21.87 4.22 -15.29
CA ASN A 382 -21.39 5.57 -15.57
C ASN A 382 -22.47 6.67 -15.47
N LEU A 383 -23.75 6.32 -15.25
CA LEU A 383 -24.82 7.30 -15.08
C LEU A 383 -24.80 7.90 -13.66
N GLU A 384 -24.96 9.22 -13.57
CA GLU A 384 -25.06 9.92 -12.29
C GLU A 384 -26.29 9.46 -11.50
N GLY A 385 -26.08 9.10 -10.23
CA GLY A 385 -27.10 8.50 -9.34
C GLY A 385 -27.13 6.97 -9.34
N VAL A 386 -26.34 6.30 -10.19
CA VAL A 386 -26.12 4.84 -10.12
C VAL A 386 -24.89 4.57 -9.25
N GLN A 387 -25.06 3.72 -8.24
CA GLN A 387 -23.99 3.35 -7.31
C GLN A 387 -23.21 2.13 -7.83
N ASP A 388 -23.91 1.06 -8.24
CA ASP A 388 -23.29 -0.12 -8.84
C ASP A 388 -24.28 -0.93 -9.70
N VAL A 389 -23.74 -1.82 -10.54
CA VAL A 389 -24.50 -2.67 -11.47
C VAL A 389 -23.92 -4.08 -11.48
N THR A 390 -24.78 -5.07 -11.23
CA THR A 390 -24.47 -6.50 -11.43
C THR A 390 -25.22 -7.02 -12.64
N VAL A 391 -24.53 -7.83 -13.44
CA VAL A 391 -25.05 -8.46 -14.65
C VAL A 391 -25.06 -9.97 -14.45
N THR A 392 -26.22 -10.60 -14.63
CA THR A 392 -26.39 -12.05 -14.55
C THR A 392 -26.91 -12.56 -15.89
N GLU A 393 -26.15 -13.42 -16.55
CA GLU A 393 -26.60 -14.15 -17.74
C GLU A 393 -27.47 -15.35 -17.36
N PHE A 394 -28.48 -15.62 -18.19
CA PHE A 394 -29.39 -16.77 -18.05
C PHE A 394 -29.99 -16.87 -16.63
N PRO A 395 -30.64 -15.81 -16.11
CA PRO A 395 -31.15 -15.78 -14.73
C PRO A 395 -32.14 -16.93 -14.44
N GLN A 396 -32.86 -17.42 -15.45
CA GLN A 396 -33.75 -18.58 -15.39
C GLN A 396 -33.22 -19.78 -16.20
N GLY A 397 -31.93 -19.78 -16.55
CA GLY A 397 -31.31 -20.79 -17.41
C GLY A 397 -31.69 -20.70 -18.89
N LEU A 398 -32.41 -19.64 -19.30
CA LEU A 398 -32.85 -19.43 -20.68
C LEU A 398 -31.82 -18.59 -21.47
N PRO A 399 -31.30 -19.08 -22.61
CA PRO A 399 -30.45 -18.29 -23.49
C PRO A 399 -31.14 -17.01 -24.00
N GLY A 400 -30.39 -15.91 -24.07
CA GLY A 400 -30.88 -14.63 -24.59
C GLY A 400 -31.55 -13.73 -23.54
N GLU A 401 -31.60 -14.14 -22.27
CA GLU A 401 -32.05 -13.29 -21.16
C GLU A 401 -30.88 -12.86 -20.27
N VAL A 402 -30.87 -11.57 -19.91
CA VAL A 402 -29.89 -10.96 -19.01
C VAL A 402 -30.64 -10.17 -17.92
N LEU A 403 -30.28 -10.37 -16.66
CA LEU A 403 -30.76 -9.56 -15.54
C LEU A 403 -29.69 -8.52 -15.17
N LEU A 404 -30.06 -7.24 -15.22
CA LEU A 404 -29.25 -6.13 -14.71
C LEU A 404 -29.82 -5.69 -13.37
N SER A 405 -29.11 -5.98 -12.29
CA SER A 405 -29.43 -5.53 -10.93
C SER A 405 -28.70 -4.21 -10.66
N VAL A 406 -29.46 -3.12 -10.53
CA VAL A 406 -28.90 -1.76 -10.37
C VAL A 406 -29.11 -1.29 -8.92
N SER A 407 -28.03 -0.82 -8.30
CA SER A 407 -28.05 -0.08 -7.03
C SER A 407 -28.00 1.42 -7.31
N TYR A 408 -28.79 2.20 -6.56
CA TYR A 408 -28.91 3.65 -6.72
C TYR A 408 -28.45 4.36 -5.46
N ASP A 409 -27.99 5.59 -5.61
CA ASP A 409 -27.73 6.48 -4.48
C ASP A 409 -29.06 7.06 -3.97
N GLY A 410 -29.65 6.38 -2.99
CA GLY A 410 -30.98 6.71 -2.44
C GLY A 410 -32.14 6.26 -3.35
N GLU A 411 -33.30 6.91 -3.20
CA GLU A 411 -34.47 6.62 -4.02
C GLU A 411 -34.30 7.21 -5.43
N PRO A 412 -34.27 6.40 -6.50
CA PRO A 412 -34.03 6.88 -7.84
C PRO A 412 -35.23 7.67 -8.37
N THR A 413 -34.93 8.82 -8.96
CA THR A 413 -35.93 9.65 -9.63
C THR A 413 -36.46 8.99 -10.91
N PRO A 414 -37.70 9.28 -11.33
CA PRO A 414 -38.25 8.77 -12.59
C PRO A 414 -37.36 9.06 -13.80
N ASP A 415 -36.71 10.24 -13.83
CA ASP A 415 -35.79 10.63 -14.89
C ASP A 415 -34.54 9.74 -14.94
N LEU A 416 -33.99 9.39 -13.78
CA LEU A 416 -32.84 8.48 -13.71
C LEU A 416 -33.21 7.09 -14.23
N LEU A 417 -34.37 6.56 -13.84
CA LEU A 417 -34.86 5.27 -14.32
C LEU A 417 -35.04 5.26 -15.85
N ALA A 418 -35.59 6.34 -16.41
CA ALA A 418 -35.74 6.49 -17.86
C ALA A 418 -34.38 6.53 -18.57
N ARG A 419 -33.38 7.24 -18.01
CA ARG A 419 -32.01 7.24 -18.55
C ARG A 419 -31.36 5.87 -18.51
N VAL A 420 -31.54 5.10 -17.43
CA VAL A 420 -31.04 3.72 -17.31
C VAL A 420 -31.65 2.83 -18.39
N VAL A 421 -32.97 2.88 -18.58
CA VAL A 421 -33.67 2.09 -19.61
C VAL A 421 -33.15 2.44 -21.01
N ALA A 422 -33.09 3.73 -21.35
CA ALA A 422 -32.59 4.19 -22.65
C ALA A 422 -31.13 3.75 -22.87
N ARG A 423 -30.32 3.78 -21.80
CA ARG A 423 -28.92 3.39 -21.86
C ARG A 423 -28.75 1.89 -22.11
N VAL A 424 -29.53 1.06 -21.44
CA VAL A 424 -29.54 -0.40 -21.67
C VAL A 424 -29.97 -0.71 -23.10
N ASP A 425 -30.97 -0.03 -23.64
CA ASP A 425 -31.44 -0.27 -25.00
C ASP A 425 -30.39 0.08 -26.08
N ASP A 426 -29.61 1.15 -25.87
CA ASP A 426 -28.49 1.51 -26.77
C ASP A 426 -27.33 0.50 -26.74
N LEU A 427 -27.13 -0.18 -25.61
CA LEU A 427 -25.99 -1.06 -25.37
C LEU A 427 -26.26 -2.53 -25.63
N ARG A 428 -27.51 -2.98 -25.45
CA ARG A 428 -27.86 -4.40 -25.61
C ARG A 428 -27.73 -4.82 -27.08
N PRO A 429 -27.32 -6.06 -27.35
CA PRO A 429 -27.34 -6.58 -28.70
C PRO A 429 -28.79 -6.89 -29.11
N ALA A 430 -29.06 -6.81 -30.42
CA ALA A 430 -30.37 -7.18 -30.94
C ALA A 430 -30.70 -8.64 -30.60
N GLY A 431 -31.94 -8.91 -30.19
CA GLY A 431 -32.40 -10.25 -29.83
C GLY A 431 -32.15 -10.67 -28.37
N VAL A 432 -31.40 -9.90 -27.58
CA VAL A 432 -31.25 -10.14 -26.14
C VAL A 432 -32.27 -9.32 -25.35
N ARG A 433 -32.96 -10.01 -24.43
CA ARG A 433 -33.91 -9.42 -23.50
C ARG A 433 -33.20 -9.08 -22.20
N VAL A 434 -33.05 -7.79 -21.93
CA VAL A 434 -32.49 -7.30 -20.67
C VAL A 434 -33.64 -6.93 -19.73
N THR A 435 -33.68 -7.55 -18.55
CA THR A 435 -34.62 -7.21 -17.49
C THR A 435 -33.88 -6.41 -16.42
N LEU A 436 -34.47 -5.29 -15.97
CA LEU A 436 -33.92 -4.49 -14.88
C LEU A 436 -34.48 -4.98 -13.54
N GLY A 437 -33.59 -5.30 -12.61
CA GLY A 437 -33.90 -5.57 -11.21
C GLY A 437 -33.39 -4.45 -10.31
N ARG A 438 -34.10 -4.20 -9.20
CA ARG A 438 -33.57 -3.40 -8.10
C ARG A 438 -32.80 -4.29 -7.15
N THR A 439 -31.63 -3.82 -6.73
CA THR A 439 -30.86 -4.47 -5.67
C THR A 439 -31.46 -4.11 -4.32
N GLN A 440 -31.74 -5.09 -3.45
CA GLN A 440 -32.26 -4.82 -2.11
C GLN A 440 -31.10 -4.70 -1.10
N PRO A 441 -31.17 -3.77 -0.13
CA PRO A 441 -30.17 -3.70 0.92
C PRO A 441 -30.33 -4.88 1.88
N GLN A 442 -29.26 -5.62 2.12
CA GLN A 442 -29.15 -6.62 3.18
C GLN A 442 -28.44 -5.97 4.38
N PRO A 443 -29.14 -5.72 5.51
CA PRO A 443 -28.51 -5.13 6.68
C PRO A 443 -27.47 -6.08 7.27
N ALA A 444 -26.27 -5.56 7.53
CA ALA A 444 -25.18 -6.24 8.22
C ALA A 444 -24.81 -5.48 9.48
N GLN A 445 -24.98 -6.11 10.65
CA GLN A 445 -24.46 -5.59 11.91
C GLN A 445 -22.95 -5.83 11.98
N VAL A 446 -22.24 -4.83 12.50
CA VAL A 446 -20.78 -4.87 12.64
C VAL A 446 -20.41 -4.75 14.11
N THR A 447 -19.59 -5.68 14.57
CA THR A 447 -18.94 -5.63 15.88
C THR A 447 -17.45 -5.43 15.66
N ALA A 448 -16.90 -4.33 16.17
CA ALA A 448 -15.49 -3.98 16.08
C ALA A 448 -14.83 -4.10 17.45
N THR A 449 -13.86 -5.00 17.58
CA THR A 449 -13.00 -5.11 18.77
C THR A 449 -11.67 -4.44 18.47
N LEU A 450 -11.35 -3.36 19.19
CA LEU A 450 -10.19 -2.50 18.93
C LEU A 450 -9.24 -2.49 20.13
N VAL A 451 -7.94 -2.63 19.87
CA VAL A 451 -6.88 -2.40 20.85
C VAL A 451 -6.16 -1.11 20.47
N LEU A 452 -6.15 -0.14 21.37
CA LEU A 452 -5.52 1.17 21.17
C LEU A 452 -4.11 1.22 21.76
N ALA A 453 -3.24 2.00 21.12
CA ALA A 453 -1.86 2.18 21.59
C ALA A 453 -1.79 2.92 22.94
N GLY A 454 -0.82 2.55 23.77
CA GLY A 454 -0.52 3.25 25.03
C GLY A 454 -1.65 3.22 26.06
N SER A 455 -1.97 4.37 26.68
CA SER A 455 -3.04 4.54 27.68
C SER A 455 -4.43 4.77 27.06
N GLY A 456 -4.57 4.63 25.73
CA GLY A 456 -5.81 4.92 25.00
C GLY A 456 -6.00 6.40 24.66
N VAL A 457 -7.15 6.70 24.04
CA VAL A 457 -7.60 8.07 23.69
C VAL A 457 -8.74 8.53 24.61
N GLY A 458 -8.81 9.83 24.90
CA GLY A 458 -9.88 10.42 25.73
C GLY A 458 -11.26 10.34 25.06
N GLY A 459 -12.35 10.52 25.82
CA GLY A 459 -13.73 10.24 25.34
C GLY A 459 -14.16 10.97 24.05
N ALA A 460 -13.85 12.26 23.91
CA ALA A 460 -14.18 13.01 22.69
C ALA A 460 -13.36 12.55 21.47
N GLU A 461 -12.09 12.21 21.69
CA GLU A 461 -11.21 11.71 20.64
C GLU A 461 -11.55 10.27 20.25
N LEU A 462 -11.96 9.44 21.21
CA LEU A 462 -12.48 8.09 20.98
C LEU A 462 -13.74 8.13 20.11
N GLN A 463 -14.65 9.07 20.37
CA GLN A 463 -15.88 9.24 19.58
C GLN A 463 -15.56 9.68 18.14
N SER A 464 -14.58 10.56 17.95
CA SER A 464 -14.08 10.94 16.62
C SER A 464 -13.44 9.76 15.89
N LEU A 465 -12.63 8.96 16.58
CA LEU A 465 -12.00 7.75 16.04
C LEU A 465 -13.04 6.70 15.62
N GLN A 466 -14.05 6.45 16.47
CA GLN A 466 -15.15 5.54 16.16
C GLN A 466 -15.94 6.01 14.94
N SER A 467 -16.28 7.30 14.87
CA SER A 467 -17.02 7.87 13.72
C SER A 467 -16.23 7.74 12.42
N ALA A 468 -14.94 8.07 12.44
CA ALA A 468 -14.06 7.94 11.28
C ALA A 468 -13.88 6.47 10.84
N LEU A 469 -13.82 5.53 11.79
CA LEU A 469 -13.76 4.11 11.51
C LEU A 469 -15.08 3.61 10.89
N GLU A 470 -16.22 4.00 11.43
CA GLU A 470 -17.54 3.66 10.89
C GLU A 470 -17.71 4.14 9.45
N GLU A 471 -17.28 5.37 9.14
CA GLU A 471 -17.29 5.90 7.77
C GLU A 471 -16.40 5.09 6.85
N ARG A 472 -15.17 4.77 7.27
CA ARG A 472 -14.22 3.99 6.46
C ARG A 472 -14.73 2.59 6.17
N VAL A 473 -15.24 1.89 7.19
CA VAL A 473 -15.80 0.54 7.04
C VAL A 473 -17.06 0.58 6.18
N ALA A 474 -17.93 1.57 6.36
CA ALA A 474 -19.11 1.74 5.52
C ALA A 474 -18.77 2.00 4.06
N ALA A 475 -17.72 2.77 3.78
CA ALA A 475 -17.23 3.00 2.43
C ALA A 475 -16.72 1.71 1.77
N ILE A 476 -16.00 0.87 2.52
CA ILE A 476 -15.51 -0.43 2.00
C ILE A 476 -16.67 -1.38 1.71
N VAL A 477 -17.63 -1.50 2.62
CA VAL A 477 -18.79 -2.38 2.43
C VAL A 477 -19.71 -1.85 1.31
N GLY A 478 -19.92 -0.53 1.25
CA GLY A 478 -20.72 0.11 0.20
C GLY A 478 -20.08 0.06 -1.19
N ALA A 479 -18.77 -0.15 -1.28
CA ALA A 479 -18.07 -0.37 -2.54
C ALA A 479 -18.15 -1.83 -3.04
N LEU A 480 -18.73 -2.76 -2.26
CA LEU A 480 -18.89 -4.14 -2.68
C LEU A 480 -20.01 -4.26 -3.71
N PRO A 481 -19.81 -5.08 -4.76
CA PRO A 481 -20.86 -5.30 -5.73
C PRO A 481 -22.02 -6.12 -5.16
N PRO A 482 -23.21 -6.08 -5.78
CA PRO A 482 -24.31 -7.00 -5.42
C PRO A 482 -23.86 -8.46 -5.44
N GLY A 483 -24.19 -9.20 -4.38
CA GLY A 483 -23.67 -10.56 -4.15
C GLY A 483 -22.21 -10.62 -3.64
N GLY A 484 -21.59 -9.47 -3.36
CA GLY A 484 -20.22 -9.36 -2.88
C GLY A 484 -20.02 -9.90 -1.45
N THR A 485 -18.78 -10.29 -1.15
CA THR A 485 -18.38 -10.81 0.16
C THR A 485 -17.61 -9.76 0.95
N ALA A 486 -18.15 -9.35 2.09
CA ALA A 486 -17.42 -8.59 3.10
C ALA A 486 -16.57 -9.55 3.95
N ARG A 487 -15.29 -9.22 4.15
CA ARG A 487 -14.34 -10.04 4.91
C ARG A 487 -13.77 -9.25 6.08
N ALA A 488 -13.82 -9.82 7.28
CA ALA A 488 -13.29 -9.21 8.50
C ALA A 488 -11.83 -8.78 8.34
N ALA A 489 -10.99 -9.61 7.70
CA ALA A 489 -9.58 -9.29 7.46
C ALA A 489 -9.37 -7.99 6.67
N GLN A 490 -10.24 -7.68 5.70
CA GLN A 490 -10.15 -6.43 4.93
C GLN A 490 -10.54 -5.21 5.78
N LEU A 491 -11.52 -5.38 6.68
CA LEU A 491 -11.94 -4.34 7.61
C LEU A 491 -10.89 -4.11 8.70
N SER A 492 -10.31 -5.17 9.24
CA SER A 492 -9.16 -5.13 10.16
C SER A 492 -7.99 -4.37 9.57
N ALA A 493 -7.59 -4.68 8.33
CA ALA A 493 -6.51 -3.96 7.64
C ALA A 493 -6.83 -2.47 7.46
N ALA A 494 -8.09 -2.11 7.18
CA ALA A 494 -8.51 -0.72 7.06
C ALA A 494 -8.51 0.03 8.40
N ALA A 495 -8.81 -0.65 9.51
CA ALA A 495 -8.71 -0.09 10.85
C ALA A 495 -7.25 0.17 11.24
N LEU A 496 -6.36 -0.80 11.00
CA LEU A 496 -4.92 -0.71 11.29
C LEU A 496 -4.16 0.36 10.49
N SER A 497 -4.80 0.97 9.48
CA SER A 497 -4.23 2.13 8.81
C SER A 497 -4.26 3.42 9.67
N ASP A 498 -5.04 3.44 10.75
CA ASP A 498 -4.95 4.49 11.78
C ASP A 498 -3.87 4.12 12.81
N PRO A 499 -2.81 4.93 12.98
CA PRO A 499 -1.69 4.60 13.86
C PRO A 499 -2.06 4.49 15.35
N ARG A 500 -3.26 4.95 15.74
CA ARG A 500 -3.75 4.85 17.12
C ARG A 500 -4.29 3.45 17.44
N ILE A 501 -4.56 2.63 16.43
CA ILE A 501 -5.11 1.27 16.56
C ILE A 501 -3.98 0.27 16.36
N VAL A 502 -3.73 -0.55 17.38
CA VAL A 502 -2.67 -1.57 17.41
C VAL A 502 -3.19 -2.91 16.90
N ASP A 503 -4.41 -3.26 17.29
CA ASP A 503 -5.10 -4.46 16.82
C ASP A 503 -6.58 -4.18 16.57
N ALA A 504 -7.15 -4.86 15.59
CA ALA A 504 -8.55 -4.72 15.22
C ALA A 504 -9.12 -6.03 14.71
N THR A 505 -10.17 -6.53 15.36
CA THR A 505 -10.94 -7.70 14.93
C THR A 505 -12.38 -7.30 14.64
N PHE A 506 -12.93 -7.78 13.52
CA PHE A 506 -14.31 -7.49 13.10
C PHE A 506 -15.17 -8.77 13.06
N GLY A 507 -16.39 -8.67 13.57
CA GLY A 507 -17.47 -9.63 13.37
C GLY A 507 -18.57 -9.01 12.52
N LEU A 508 -19.07 -9.77 11.54
CA LEU A 508 -20.17 -9.37 10.65
C LEU A 508 -21.37 -10.29 10.87
N ASP A 509 -22.57 -9.74 11.01
CA ASP A 509 -23.80 -10.52 11.21
C ASP A 509 -24.93 -10.03 10.30
N THR A 510 -25.55 -10.96 9.57
CA THR A 510 -26.75 -10.72 8.75
C THR A 510 -27.97 -11.49 9.23
N GLY A 511 -27.98 -11.94 10.50
CA GLY A 511 -29.05 -12.70 11.15
C GLY A 511 -28.68 -14.16 11.48
N ALA A 512 -27.42 -14.57 11.31
CA ALA A 512 -26.93 -15.93 11.56
C ALA A 512 -25.84 -15.99 12.65
N GLY A 513 -25.58 -14.87 13.32
CA GLY A 513 -24.52 -14.69 14.31
C GLY A 513 -23.23 -14.12 13.69
N PRO A 514 -22.27 -13.67 14.53
CA PRO A 514 -21.04 -13.03 14.05
C PRO A 514 -20.15 -13.99 13.28
N GLN A 515 -19.83 -13.66 12.03
CA GLN A 515 -18.97 -14.45 11.15
C GLN A 515 -17.78 -13.63 10.63
N PRO A 516 -16.64 -14.27 10.31
CA PRO A 516 -15.45 -13.60 9.76
C PRO A 516 -15.64 -13.15 8.30
N SER A 517 -16.67 -13.63 7.62
CA SER A 517 -17.04 -13.16 6.29
C SER A 517 -18.52 -13.38 6.04
N VAL A 518 -19.17 -12.41 5.40
CA VAL A 518 -20.58 -12.51 5.01
C VAL A 518 -20.71 -12.15 3.54
N THR A 519 -21.51 -12.91 2.81
CA THR A 519 -21.79 -12.69 1.38
C THR A 519 -23.25 -12.26 1.23
N ALA A 520 -23.49 -11.20 0.47
CA ALA A 520 -24.86 -10.80 0.16
C ALA A 520 -25.57 -11.90 -0.66
N PRO A 521 -26.86 -12.17 -0.42
CA PRO A 521 -27.66 -12.97 -1.34
C PRO A 521 -27.64 -12.38 -2.76
N THR A 522 -27.87 -13.21 -3.77
CA THR A 522 -27.96 -12.74 -5.17
C THR A 522 -29.01 -11.62 -5.28
N GLY A 523 -28.64 -10.51 -5.92
CA GLY A 523 -29.51 -9.34 -6.06
C GLY A 523 -29.64 -8.47 -4.80
N HIS A 524 -28.81 -8.69 -3.78
CA HIS A 524 -28.71 -7.83 -2.59
C HIS A 524 -27.33 -7.18 -2.48
N VAL A 525 -27.26 -6.02 -1.83
CA VAL A 525 -26.00 -5.34 -1.45
C VAL A 525 -25.93 -5.27 0.06
N LEU A 526 -24.76 -5.53 0.62
CA LEU A 526 -24.55 -5.38 2.07
C LEU A 526 -24.65 -3.90 2.43
N SER A 527 -25.49 -3.59 3.39
CA SER A 527 -25.59 -2.27 4.00
C SER A 527 -25.25 -2.38 5.46
N VAL A 528 -24.24 -1.66 5.93
CA VAL A 528 -23.88 -1.65 7.34
C VAL A 528 -24.94 -0.93 8.18
N VAL A 529 -25.34 -1.55 9.29
CA VAL A 529 -26.25 -0.95 10.27
C VAL A 529 -25.43 -0.09 11.22
N ARG A 530 -25.85 1.16 11.44
CA ARG A 530 -25.21 2.10 12.37
C ARG A 530 -26.10 2.38 13.59
N PRO A 531 -25.52 2.67 14.78
CA PRO A 531 -24.08 2.65 15.10
C PRO A 531 -23.52 1.23 15.21
N PHE A 532 -22.20 1.08 15.10
CA PHE A 532 -21.56 -0.24 15.28
C PHE A 532 -21.42 -0.58 16.76
N THR A 533 -21.26 -1.86 17.07
CA THR A 533 -20.88 -2.28 18.41
C THR A 533 -19.36 -2.20 18.53
N HIS A 534 -18.85 -1.24 19.31
CA HIS A 534 -17.40 -1.09 19.54
C HIS A 534 -17.00 -1.66 20.91
N LEU A 535 -16.03 -2.56 20.92
CA LEU A 535 -15.38 -3.10 22.12
C LEU A 535 -13.94 -2.61 22.14
N VAL A 536 -13.61 -1.65 23.00
CA VAL A 536 -12.31 -0.97 22.96
C VAL A 536 -11.50 -1.31 24.21
N SER A 537 -10.24 -1.72 24.01
CA SER A 537 -9.24 -1.90 25.06
C SER A 537 -7.95 -1.16 24.70
N THR A 538 -7.00 -1.07 25.64
CA THR A 538 -5.71 -0.39 25.45
C THR A 538 -4.58 -1.37 25.68
N GLU A 539 -3.43 -1.20 24.99
CA GLU A 539 -2.22 -2.00 25.23
C GLU A 539 -1.80 -2.03 26.71
N SER A 540 -2.15 -0.97 27.47
CA SER A 540 -1.75 -0.80 28.88
C SER A 540 -2.83 -1.18 29.91
N GLY A 541 -3.90 -1.89 29.55
CA GLY A 541 -4.86 -2.43 30.54
C GLY A 541 -6.01 -3.21 29.89
N THR A 542 -6.39 -4.41 30.36
CA THR A 542 -6.74 -4.76 31.75
C THR A 542 -6.53 -6.27 31.98
N GLY A 543 -5.54 -6.67 32.79
CA GLY A 543 -5.44 -8.03 33.32
C GLY A 543 -6.27 -8.18 34.61
N PRO A 544 -6.59 -9.41 35.07
CA PRO A 544 -7.20 -9.61 36.38
C PRO A 544 -6.26 -9.04 37.46
N GLY A 545 -6.80 -8.25 38.39
CA GLY A 545 -6.01 -7.61 39.45
C GLY A 545 -5.12 -8.61 40.20
N ALA A 546 -3.86 -8.23 40.41
CA ALA A 546 -2.90 -9.09 41.09
C ALA A 546 -3.07 -8.95 42.61
N THR A 547 -2.89 -10.07 43.34
CA THR A 547 -2.75 -10.01 44.80
C THR A 547 -1.27 -9.81 45.13
N VAL A 548 -0.94 -8.67 45.73
CA VAL A 548 0.40 -8.36 46.21
C VAL A 548 0.57 -8.97 47.59
N GLU A 549 1.44 -9.97 47.71
CA GLU A 549 1.73 -10.63 48.99
C GLU A 549 2.87 -9.90 49.71
N VAL A 550 2.68 -9.58 50.98
CA VAL A 550 3.63 -8.81 51.78
C VAL A 550 4.17 -9.66 52.92
N ASP A 551 5.48 -9.83 52.97
CA ASP A 551 6.23 -10.44 54.05
C ASP A 551 6.94 -9.35 54.86
N ALA A 552 6.68 -9.29 56.16
CA ALA A 552 7.25 -8.26 57.04
C ALA A 552 8.24 -8.87 58.04
N LEU A 553 9.44 -8.29 58.13
CA LEU A 553 10.38 -8.56 59.22
C LEU A 553 10.45 -7.32 60.11
N VAL A 554 10.03 -7.47 61.37
CA VAL A 554 9.87 -6.35 62.29
C VAL A 554 10.65 -6.61 63.57
N PRO A 555 11.80 -5.95 63.76
CA PRO A 555 12.54 -6.04 65.01
C PRO A 555 11.89 -5.19 66.10
N VAL A 556 11.73 -5.74 67.31
CA VAL A 556 11.03 -5.10 68.43
C VAL A 556 11.73 -5.30 69.77
N HIS A 557 11.48 -4.37 70.69
CA HIS A 557 11.70 -4.53 72.12
C HIS A 557 10.35 -4.76 72.81
N LEU A 558 10.24 -5.82 73.61
CA LEU A 558 8.99 -6.14 74.31
C LEU A 558 8.83 -5.30 75.56
N ALA A 559 7.59 -4.89 75.85
CA ALA A 559 7.26 -4.27 77.13
C ALA A 559 7.36 -5.30 78.28
N PRO A 560 7.70 -4.88 79.52
CA PRO A 560 7.81 -5.78 80.66
C PRO A 560 6.52 -6.60 80.87
N GLY A 561 6.65 -7.93 80.97
CA GLY A 561 5.52 -8.83 81.19
C GLY A 561 4.74 -9.24 79.93
N VAL A 562 5.14 -8.77 78.75
CA VAL A 562 4.56 -9.20 77.46
C VAL A 562 5.39 -10.32 76.86
N THR A 563 4.73 -11.42 76.49
CA THR A 563 5.39 -12.54 75.79
C THR A 563 5.52 -12.26 74.30
N ALA A 564 6.54 -12.83 73.66
CA ALA A 564 6.75 -12.71 72.20
C ALA A 564 5.50 -13.15 71.40
N GLY A 565 4.82 -14.22 71.82
CA GLY A 565 3.61 -14.70 71.15
C GLY A 565 2.42 -13.73 71.25
N GLN A 566 2.28 -12.99 72.35
CA GLN A 566 1.23 -11.96 72.48
C GLN A 566 1.52 -10.75 71.58
N ALA A 567 2.79 -10.33 71.48
CA ALA A 567 3.20 -9.26 70.57
C ALA A 567 3.03 -9.66 69.10
N GLU A 568 3.40 -10.89 68.75
CA GLU A 568 3.26 -11.43 67.39
C GLU A 568 1.81 -11.51 66.92
N GLN A 569 0.91 -11.97 67.79
CA GLN A 569 -0.53 -12.02 67.49
C GLN A 569 -1.11 -10.63 67.27
N ALA A 570 -0.79 -9.67 68.16
CA ALA A 570 -1.26 -8.30 68.05
C ALA A 570 -0.77 -7.62 66.77
N MET A 571 0.53 -7.76 66.45
CA MET A 571 1.11 -7.15 65.26
C MET A 571 0.60 -7.80 63.97
N SER A 572 0.46 -9.13 63.94
CA SER A 572 -0.09 -9.85 62.78
C SER A 572 -1.52 -9.42 62.48
N LEU A 573 -2.33 -9.16 63.52
CA LEU A 573 -3.71 -8.68 63.34
C LEU A 573 -3.74 -7.26 62.77
N ALA A 574 -2.92 -6.35 63.33
CA ALA A 574 -2.81 -4.98 62.86
C ALA A 574 -2.31 -4.91 61.40
N ALA A 575 -1.28 -5.70 61.07
CA ALA A 575 -0.73 -5.80 59.71
C ALA A 575 -1.77 -6.27 58.70
N ARG A 576 -2.57 -7.28 59.04
CA ARG A 576 -3.64 -7.79 58.16
C ARG A 576 -4.76 -6.76 57.97
N SER A 577 -5.15 -6.08 59.04
CA SER A 577 -6.15 -5.00 58.96
C SER A 577 -5.67 -3.86 58.07
N TRP A 578 -4.38 -3.50 58.16
CA TRP A 578 -3.78 -2.49 57.30
C TRP A 578 -3.79 -2.89 55.83
N ALA A 579 -3.34 -4.12 55.50
CA ALA A 579 -3.31 -4.59 54.12
C ALA A 579 -4.72 -4.66 53.50
N ALA A 580 -5.73 -5.09 54.28
CA ALA A 580 -7.12 -5.12 53.84
C ALA A 580 -7.73 -3.72 53.60
N GLY A 581 -7.17 -2.68 54.22
CA GLY A 581 -7.60 -1.30 54.05
C GLY A 581 -6.96 -0.56 52.86
N LEU A 582 -6.00 -1.17 52.16
CA LEU A 582 -5.33 -0.54 51.02
C LEU A 582 -6.21 -0.63 49.76
N GLY A 583 -6.52 0.52 49.18
CA GLY A 583 -7.31 0.64 47.95
C GLY A 583 -6.47 0.82 46.68
N PRO A 584 -7.09 0.80 45.50
CA PRO A 584 -6.42 1.05 44.23
C PRO A 584 -5.69 2.41 44.20
N GLY A 585 -4.45 2.43 43.71
CA GLY A 585 -3.63 3.65 43.64
C GLY A 585 -2.91 4.01 44.95
N THR A 586 -3.07 3.22 46.02
CA THR A 586 -2.33 3.43 47.28
C THR A 586 -0.92 2.83 47.19
N GLN A 587 0.05 3.44 47.89
CA GLN A 587 1.42 2.93 47.94
C GLN A 587 1.70 2.17 49.24
N ILE A 588 2.26 0.97 49.13
CA ILE A 588 2.84 0.19 50.22
C ILE A 588 4.23 0.78 50.51
N SER A 589 4.46 1.19 51.75
CA SER A 589 5.74 1.70 52.25
C SER A 589 5.98 1.22 53.68
N VAL A 590 7.25 1.18 54.12
CA VAL A 590 7.61 0.83 55.50
C VAL A 590 7.01 1.84 56.49
N ASP A 591 7.01 3.13 56.14
CA ASP A 591 6.46 4.20 56.96
C ASP A 591 4.97 3.99 57.27
N ALA A 592 4.17 3.73 56.22
CA ALA A 592 2.74 3.49 56.37
C ALA A 592 2.46 2.21 57.16
N PHE A 593 3.27 1.17 56.96
CA PHE A 593 3.14 -0.09 57.69
C PHE A 593 3.48 0.07 59.18
N VAL A 594 4.62 0.67 59.53
CA VAL A 594 5.06 0.88 60.92
C VAL A 594 4.06 1.76 61.68
N ALA A 595 3.52 2.78 61.04
CA ALA A 595 2.46 3.60 61.64
C ALA A 595 1.21 2.79 61.97
N ALA A 596 0.84 1.82 61.12
CA ALA A 596 -0.35 1.00 61.32
C ALA A 596 -0.17 -0.12 62.35
N VAL A 597 1.05 -0.66 62.52
CA VAL A 597 1.33 -1.74 63.49
C VAL A 597 1.85 -1.25 64.83
N ARG A 598 1.90 0.06 65.08
CA ARG A 598 2.44 0.62 66.32
C ARG A 598 1.54 0.30 67.53
N ASP A 599 2.15 -0.26 68.58
CA ASP A 599 1.49 -0.50 69.87
C ASP A 599 2.46 -0.31 71.05
N ASP A 600 2.57 0.95 71.49
CA ASP A 600 3.50 1.37 72.54
C ASP A 600 3.21 0.71 73.91
N THR A 601 2.06 0.04 74.09
CA THR A 601 1.73 -0.67 75.33
C THR A 601 2.33 -2.07 75.39
N ARG A 602 2.69 -2.65 74.23
CA ARG A 602 3.13 -4.04 74.12
C ARG A 602 4.56 -4.19 73.60
N TYR A 603 4.99 -3.33 72.69
CA TYR A 603 6.33 -3.38 72.10
C TYR A 603 6.76 -2.03 71.49
N ALA A 604 8.07 -1.80 71.44
CA ALA A 604 8.68 -0.71 70.69
C ALA A 604 9.34 -1.24 69.41
N VAL A 605 8.94 -0.71 68.26
CA VAL A 605 9.47 -1.12 66.94
C VAL A 605 10.82 -0.45 66.67
N VAL A 606 11.85 -1.24 66.34
CA VAL A 606 13.16 -0.74 65.90
C VAL A 606 13.09 -0.40 64.41
N ARG A 607 12.54 0.78 64.12
CA ARG A 607 12.18 1.24 62.77
C ARG A 607 13.30 1.10 61.73
N ALA A 608 14.54 1.44 62.09
CA ALA A 608 15.70 1.43 61.19
C ALA A 608 16.01 0.06 60.56
N HIS A 609 15.48 -1.03 61.12
CA HIS A 609 15.73 -2.39 60.65
C HIS A 609 14.47 -3.11 60.17
N VAL A 610 13.35 -2.40 60.04
CA VAL A 610 12.13 -2.96 59.47
C VAL A 610 12.33 -3.15 57.96
N ALA A 611 11.95 -4.33 57.47
CA ALA A 611 11.96 -4.64 56.05
C ALA A 611 10.62 -5.24 55.64
N LEU A 612 10.07 -4.76 54.53
CA LEU A 612 8.94 -5.39 53.86
C LEU A 612 9.43 -5.99 52.56
N THR A 613 8.94 -7.18 52.22
CA THR A 613 9.13 -7.77 50.90
C THR A 613 7.77 -7.93 50.28
N THR A 614 7.52 -7.24 49.17
CA THR A 614 6.29 -7.39 48.40
C THR A 614 6.56 -8.32 47.21
N GLU A 615 5.68 -9.29 46.99
CA GLU A 615 5.69 -10.16 45.83
C GLU A 615 4.42 -9.94 45.00
N ALA A 616 4.60 -9.62 43.72
CA ALA A 616 3.52 -9.54 42.74
C ALA A 616 3.98 -10.24 41.46
N GLU A 617 3.20 -11.23 40.98
CA GLU A 617 3.46 -11.96 39.74
C GLU A 617 4.91 -12.51 39.62
N GLY A 618 5.47 -13.01 40.74
CA GLY A 618 6.83 -13.56 40.80
C GLY A 618 7.96 -12.52 40.83
N ARG A 619 7.64 -11.22 40.96
CA ARG A 619 8.63 -10.15 41.21
C ARG A 619 8.65 -9.77 42.68
N PHE A 620 9.85 -9.78 43.25
CA PHE A 620 10.10 -9.39 44.64
C PHE A 620 10.65 -7.97 44.71
N LEU A 621 10.06 -7.14 45.57
CA LEU A 621 10.57 -5.82 45.88
C LEU A 621 10.75 -5.72 47.40
N ARG A 622 11.99 -5.44 47.83
CA ARG A 622 12.31 -5.21 49.24
C ARG A 622 12.25 -3.71 49.53
N LEU A 623 11.43 -3.34 50.49
CA LEU A 623 11.25 -1.98 50.99
C LEU A 623 11.94 -1.87 52.36
N ALA A 624 12.60 -0.76 52.59
CA ALA A 624 13.24 -0.41 53.86
C ALA A 624 12.80 1.01 54.28
N ASP A 625 13.09 1.40 55.52
CA ASP A 625 12.73 2.73 56.04
C ASP A 625 13.27 3.85 55.14
N GLY A 626 12.38 4.71 54.63
CA GLY A 626 12.72 5.76 53.66
C GLY A 626 13.18 5.31 52.27
N LEU A 627 13.19 4.00 51.96
CA LEU A 627 13.69 3.45 50.70
C LEU A 627 12.69 2.47 50.05
N GLY A 628 12.14 2.92 48.93
CA GLY A 628 11.26 2.12 48.07
C GLY A 628 9.79 2.18 48.46
N THR A 629 8.93 2.14 47.45
CA THR A 629 7.47 2.03 47.61
C THR A 629 6.93 1.08 46.54
N HIS A 630 5.89 0.31 46.85
CA HIS A 630 5.16 -0.50 45.88
C HIS A 630 3.79 0.13 45.63
N ALA A 631 3.52 0.60 44.41
CA ALA A 631 2.23 1.17 44.05
C ALA A 631 1.24 0.07 43.66
N LEU A 632 0.05 0.05 44.26
CA LEU A 632 -1.02 -0.86 43.88
C LEU A 632 -1.72 -0.36 42.62
N GLY A 633 -1.87 -1.24 41.62
CA GLY A 633 -2.62 -0.97 40.40
C GLY A 633 -4.12 -0.78 40.63
N ALA A 634 -4.83 -0.41 39.58
CA ALA A 634 -6.25 -0.01 39.64
C ALA A 634 -7.21 -1.13 40.09
N GLN A 635 -6.78 -2.39 40.07
CA GLN A 635 -7.55 -3.57 40.48
C GLN A 635 -6.76 -4.48 41.44
N ASP A 636 -5.57 -4.07 41.88
CA ASP A 636 -4.73 -4.90 42.74
C ASP A 636 -5.21 -4.87 44.19
N SER A 637 -4.96 -5.96 44.92
CA SER A 637 -5.22 -6.03 46.36
C SER A 637 -3.95 -6.45 47.10
N ALA A 638 -3.78 -6.01 48.34
CA ALA A 638 -2.64 -6.39 49.16
C ALA A 638 -3.05 -7.40 50.24
N ARG A 639 -2.17 -8.37 50.51
CA ARG A 639 -2.36 -9.36 51.57
C ARG A 639 -1.07 -9.60 52.33
N ILE A 640 -1.13 -9.61 53.66
CA ILE A 640 0.00 -10.05 54.49
C ILE A 640 0.14 -11.56 54.39
N ARG A 641 1.28 -12.03 53.88
CA ARG A 641 1.66 -13.44 53.83
C ARG A 641 2.26 -13.87 55.17
N SER A 642 3.26 -13.14 55.68
CA SER A 642 3.87 -13.40 56.97
C SER A 642 4.32 -12.13 57.69
N VAL A 643 4.37 -12.20 59.03
CA VAL A 643 5.01 -11.19 59.88
C VAL A 643 5.93 -11.92 60.83
N ALA A 644 7.23 -11.73 60.67
CA ALA A 644 8.26 -12.31 61.53
C ALA A 644 8.75 -11.25 62.52
N LEU A 645 8.69 -11.58 63.82
CA LEU A 645 9.22 -10.74 64.89
C LEU A 645 10.67 -11.12 65.20
N ASP A 646 11.54 -10.11 65.24
CA ASP A 646 12.91 -10.22 65.75
C ASP A 646 12.99 -9.55 67.13
N VAL A 647 12.83 -10.33 68.20
CA VAL A 647 12.85 -9.81 69.57
C VAL A 647 14.28 -9.54 69.99
N ARG A 648 14.60 -8.27 70.28
CA ARG A 648 15.94 -7.86 70.69
C ARG A 648 16.01 -7.61 72.18
N GLU A 649 16.93 -8.29 72.85
CA GLU A 649 17.25 -8.07 74.26
C GLU A 649 18.13 -6.82 74.39
N GLY A 650 17.65 -5.83 75.16
CA GLY A 650 18.32 -4.54 75.38
C GLY A 650 17.35 -3.39 75.14
N GLY A 651 16.92 -2.74 76.22
CA GLY A 651 15.76 -1.85 76.21
C GLY A 651 15.94 -0.50 75.51
N VAL A 652 14.77 0.12 75.35
CA VAL A 652 14.56 1.54 75.68
C VAL A 652 15.12 1.83 77.08
#